data_AF-A0A7G5IL93-F1
#
_entry.id   AF-A0A7G5IL93-F1
#
_cell.length_a   1.000
_cell.length_b   1.000
_cell.length_c   1.000
_cell.angle_alpha   90.00
_cell.angle_beta   90.00
_cell.angle_gamma   90.00
#
_symmetry.space_group_name_H-M   'P 1'
#
loop_
_entity.id
_entity.type
_entity.pdbx_description
1 polymer ?
#
loop_
_entity_poly.entity_id
_entity_poly.type
_entity_poly.pdbx_seq_one_letter_code
_entity_poly.pdbx_strand_id
1 'polypeptide(L)'
;MPTVKIPVSLVGAEPNEATPDLALFRLVEGKAPERVAKVDGGTLTLDPARLKGATLAIGPDSDPASLDLASLSRFRADQVLADWTRDGLRLPRERWFPFLTETICVSGHVRKCRPWYLTPAYQRAAPRPAKIGVQLRAELPRLADLSESAIILPWRCLPLCDGIVEIYEKHCCCTTFVWQDLVDRLRDILKDIPILIRWPVPPIPDPGPLARIPGVGPIATLPGVGPLTRVTGLANSILPMRQRPTAPMLAKAQPLERTIPSERVYADYQALLKTPPAEVEAFITKRPYLASYICRCTQRKVGEVAIQPGGEFDFCYRRPLRLTLIRERCFTNFAYRVRQQVGGVWITVYDGLAGNDWFSAGESAELRTSHPAAKPCGDGPTPPDSGDGTPFVMLEHVTGAGTHHFNFPAQTGLSNMAALDANDGLIDFAGVPDAPWASGLGLRLWVSPTLEGIVAFYRMKVVAVNGAGDPVGTERTLDAPVSWARYVTIGGVVQTIPDALAANPSTVGGETGLFRVPYWSGGMDWLSGQYHQVWNTTDFADGKYMLVVELFGPGGARIKPNGAPAGDPGTARPFQFRRWTSQTVTANVPFGDCGHVFWINNRPVNGDIVDLRRNGTPSTDECQFMSGPGTTTVSVGFRAFHYDGVTTGGGATDTNSFMAGYSLTWQRGLNGPSGGIENGTADQGETPLMSPPVLPPEESNTLDFATLLGAFPPTHAAHTRCTFSVHLHVNAKHHNGGGFIDAYDYNETASFALELTPS
;
A
#
# COMPACT_ATOMS: atom_id res chain seq x y z
N MET A 1 -47.24 5.04 -47.43
CA MET A 1 -46.96 3.80 -48.19
C MET A 1 -47.08 2.64 -47.21
N PRO A 2 -47.51 1.44 -47.65
CA PRO A 2 -47.64 0.31 -46.75
C PRO A 2 -46.26 -0.17 -46.28
N THR A 3 -46.23 -0.76 -45.09
CA THR A 3 -45.08 -1.48 -44.56
C THR A 3 -44.62 -2.55 -45.54
N VAL A 4 -43.33 -2.60 -45.84
CA VAL A 4 -42.73 -3.51 -46.82
C VAL A 4 -41.97 -4.60 -46.08
N LYS A 5 -42.07 -5.84 -46.57
CA LYS A 5 -41.29 -6.99 -46.10
C LYS A 5 -40.13 -7.22 -47.07
N ILE A 6 -38.91 -7.11 -46.54
CA ILE A 6 -37.67 -7.30 -47.29
C ILE A 6 -37.09 -8.66 -46.89
N PRO A 7 -36.92 -9.62 -47.82
CA PRO A 7 -36.23 -10.88 -47.51
C PRO A 7 -34.76 -10.62 -47.25
N VAL A 8 -34.21 -11.27 -46.21
CA VAL A 8 -32.80 -11.18 -45.81
C VAL A 8 -32.16 -12.54 -45.98
N SER A 9 -31.06 -12.59 -46.76
CA SER A 9 -30.30 -13.81 -47.02
C SER A 9 -28.85 -13.64 -46.59
N LEU A 10 -28.38 -14.57 -45.76
CA LEU A 10 -26.98 -14.68 -45.35
C LEU A 10 -26.24 -15.55 -46.36
N VAL A 11 -25.47 -14.90 -47.23
CA VAL A 11 -24.73 -15.58 -48.29
C VAL A 11 -23.46 -16.19 -47.70
N GLY A 12 -23.21 -17.47 -48.01
CA GLY A 12 -22.05 -18.22 -47.50
C GLY A 12 -22.20 -18.79 -46.10
N ALA A 13 -23.44 -18.98 -45.62
CA ALA A 13 -23.73 -19.75 -44.40
C ALA A 13 -23.86 -21.25 -44.74
N GLU A 14 -23.18 -22.11 -43.98
CA GLU A 14 -23.23 -23.57 -44.15
C GLU A 14 -24.44 -24.20 -43.43
N PRO A 15 -24.88 -25.41 -43.81
CA PRO A 15 -25.91 -26.13 -43.08
C PRO A 15 -25.52 -26.35 -41.61
N ASN A 16 -26.39 -25.94 -40.67
CA ASN A 16 -26.18 -25.99 -39.22
C ASN A 16 -25.13 -25.02 -38.65
N GLU A 17 -24.69 -24.04 -39.44
CA GLU A 17 -23.83 -22.97 -38.93
C GLU A 17 -24.63 -21.97 -38.09
N ALA A 18 -24.04 -21.54 -36.96
CA ALA A 18 -24.61 -20.49 -36.14
C ALA A 18 -24.69 -19.18 -36.94
N THR A 19 -25.87 -18.58 -37.01
CA THR A 19 -26.12 -17.31 -37.70
C THR A 19 -26.55 -16.24 -36.70
N PRO A 20 -26.14 -14.96 -36.91
CA PRO A 20 -26.48 -13.88 -35.99
C PRO A 20 -27.95 -13.48 -36.13
N ASP A 21 -28.60 -13.16 -35.00
CA ASP A 21 -29.85 -12.41 -35.02
C ASP A 21 -29.56 -10.97 -35.47
N LEU A 22 -30.30 -10.46 -36.45
CA LEU A 22 -30.03 -9.16 -37.06
C LEU A 22 -31.13 -8.14 -36.76
N ALA A 23 -30.71 -6.89 -36.65
CA ALA A 23 -31.61 -5.74 -36.61
C ALA A 23 -31.10 -4.61 -37.51
N LEU A 24 -32.05 -3.80 -37.99
CA LEU A 24 -31.80 -2.56 -38.69
C LEU A 24 -31.93 -1.39 -37.71
N PHE A 25 -30.92 -0.55 -37.69
CA PHE A 25 -30.84 0.65 -36.87
C PHE A 25 -30.81 1.90 -37.73
N ARG A 26 -31.39 2.99 -37.21
CA ARG A 26 -31.23 4.34 -37.72
C ARG A 26 -30.14 5.03 -36.89
N LEU A 27 -29.09 5.51 -37.56
CA LEU A 27 -28.03 6.28 -36.93
C LEU A 27 -28.43 7.75 -36.88
N VAL A 28 -28.39 8.32 -35.67
CA VAL A 28 -28.68 9.75 -35.42
C VAL A 28 -27.43 10.39 -34.84
N GLU A 29 -27.00 11.51 -35.40
CA GLU A 29 -25.77 12.18 -34.97
C GLU A 29 -25.85 12.61 -33.50
N GLY A 30 -24.81 12.26 -32.72
CA GLY A 30 -24.73 12.57 -31.29
C GLY A 30 -25.69 11.80 -30.38
N LYS A 31 -26.40 10.77 -30.88
CA LYS A 31 -27.33 9.94 -30.07
C LYS A 31 -27.08 8.45 -30.29
N ALA A 32 -27.55 7.63 -29.35
CA ALA A 32 -27.55 6.18 -29.50
C ALA A 32 -28.38 5.77 -30.74
N PRO A 33 -27.98 4.70 -31.45
CA PRO A 33 -28.74 4.20 -32.59
C PRO A 33 -30.17 3.83 -32.19
N GLU A 34 -31.13 4.06 -33.07
CA GLU A 34 -32.52 3.70 -32.85
C GLU A 34 -32.85 2.42 -33.60
N ARG A 35 -33.38 1.41 -32.90
CA ARG A 35 -33.81 0.17 -33.57
C ARG A 35 -35.06 0.43 -34.39
N VAL A 36 -34.97 0.22 -35.70
CA VAL A 36 -36.06 0.44 -36.67
C VAL A 36 -36.85 -0.83 -36.91
N ALA A 37 -36.15 -1.96 -37.07
CA ALA A 37 -36.76 -3.25 -37.37
C ALA A 37 -35.84 -4.39 -36.92
N LYS A 38 -36.43 -5.51 -36.52
CA LYS A 38 -35.73 -6.79 -36.28
C LYS A 38 -35.93 -7.70 -37.50
N VAL A 39 -34.93 -8.50 -37.83
CA VAL A 39 -35.10 -9.59 -38.80
C VAL A 39 -35.78 -10.75 -38.11
N ASP A 40 -36.96 -11.13 -38.59
CA ASP A 40 -37.76 -12.23 -38.07
C ASP A 40 -38.15 -13.18 -39.21
N GLY A 41 -37.92 -14.48 -39.01
CA GLY A 41 -38.11 -15.50 -40.04
C GLY A 41 -37.38 -15.22 -41.37
N GLY A 42 -36.22 -14.55 -41.32
CA GLY A 42 -35.47 -14.12 -42.51
C GLY A 42 -36.08 -12.93 -43.26
N THR A 43 -36.96 -12.16 -42.63
CA THR A 43 -37.56 -10.96 -43.23
C THR A 43 -37.44 -9.73 -42.34
N LEU A 44 -37.18 -8.59 -42.94
CA LEU A 44 -37.13 -7.29 -42.30
C LEU A 44 -38.40 -6.51 -42.67
N THR A 45 -39.18 -6.10 -41.67
CA THR A 45 -40.46 -5.39 -41.89
C THR A 45 -40.32 -3.92 -41.48
N LEU A 46 -40.47 -2.98 -42.42
CA LEU A 46 -40.30 -1.55 -42.16
C LEU A 46 -41.15 -0.65 -43.07
N ASP A 47 -41.30 0.63 -42.71
CA ASP A 47 -41.91 1.68 -43.54
C ASP A 47 -40.82 2.53 -44.21
N PRO A 48 -40.55 2.35 -45.52
CA PRO A 48 -39.48 3.06 -46.22
C PRO A 48 -39.67 4.58 -46.24
N ALA A 49 -40.92 5.08 -46.17
CA ALA A 49 -41.21 6.50 -46.20
C ALA A 49 -40.72 7.23 -44.94
N ARG A 50 -40.63 6.52 -43.81
CA ARG A 50 -40.11 7.05 -42.53
C ARG A 50 -38.60 7.06 -42.43
N LEU A 51 -37.90 6.44 -43.39
CA LEU A 51 -36.44 6.27 -43.38
C LEU A 51 -35.73 7.07 -44.48
N LYS A 52 -36.47 7.84 -45.29
CA LYS A 52 -35.91 8.67 -46.36
C LYS A 52 -34.86 9.65 -45.81
N GLY A 53 -33.69 9.73 -46.44
CA GLY A 53 -32.57 10.56 -46.00
C GLY A 53 -31.82 10.05 -44.75
N ALA A 54 -32.24 8.94 -44.14
CA ALA A 54 -31.59 8.41 -42.95
C ALA A 54 -30.29 7.64 -43.27
N THR A 55 -29.35 7.65 -42.32
CA THR A 55 -28.24 6.70 -42.32
C THR A 55 -28.69 5.45 -41.57
N LEU A 56 -28.67 4.32 -42.26
CA LEU A 56 -29.07 3.03 -41.73
C LEU A 56 -27.83 2.21 -41.36
N ALA A 57 -27.98 1.29 -40.42
CA ALA A 57 -26.95 0.36 -40.03
C ALA A 57 -27.55 -1.02 -39.75
N ILE A 58 -26.91 -2.07 -40.25
CA ILE A 58 -27.26 -3.46 -39.94
C ILE A 58 -26.21 -4.03 -39.00
N GLY A 59 -26.67 -4.75 -37.97
CA GLY A 59 -25.82 -5.47 -37.04
C GLY A 59 -26.63 -6.40 -36.14
N PRO A 60 -26.02 -6.92 -35.06
CA PRO A 60 -26.67 -7.88 -34.18
C PRO A 60 -27.87 -7.26 -33.44
N ASP A 61 -28.95 -8.02 -33.28
CA ASP A 61 -30.13 -7.62 -32.50
C ASP A 61 -29.80 -7.58 -30.99
N SER A 62 -29.27 -6.45 -30.57
CA SER A 62 -28.81 -6.20 -29.20
C SER A 62 -29.23 -4.80 -28.72
N ASP A 63 -29.05 -4.51 -27.44
CA ASP A 63 -29.41 -3.20 -26.86
C ASP A 63 -28.65 -2.07 -27.60
N PRO A 64 -29.35 -1.10 -28.21
CA PRO A 64 -28.70 -0.04 -28.98
C PRO A 64 -27.70 0.79 -28.20
N ALA A 65 -27.83 0.90 -26.86
CA ALA A 65 -26.88 1.61 -26.01
C ALA A 65 -25.50 0.91 -25.90
N SER A 66 -25.45 -0.40 -26.21
CA SER A 66 -24.25 -1.24 -26.07
C SER A 66 -23.53 -1.53 -27.40
N LEU A 67 -24.07 -1.04 -28.52
CA LEU A 67 -23.55 -1.33 -29.86
C LEU A 67 -22.30 -0.51 -30.22
N ASP A 68 -21.24 -1.19 -30.65
CA ASP A 68 -20.09 -0.54 -31.30
C ASP A 68 -20.47 -0.12 -32.73
N LEU A 69 -20.67 1.18 -32.94
CA LEU A 69 -21.02 1.76 -34.24
C LEU A 69 -20.00 1.47 -35.35
N ALA A 70 -18.74 1.18 -35.02
CA ALA A 70 -17.71 0.83 -36.01
C ALA A 70 -17.87 -0.60 -36.53
N SER A 71 -18.52 -1.48 -35.76
CA SER A 71 -18.79 -2.87 -36.13
C SER A 71 -20.00 -3.02 -37.07
N LEU A 72 -20.86 -2.01 -37.17
CA LEU A 72 -22.10 -2.07 -37.96
C LEU A 72 -21.85 -1.84 -39.45
N SER A 73 -22.62 -2.55 -40.29
CA SER A 73 -22.63 -2.30 -41.74
C SER A 73 -23.53 -1.11 -42.04
N ARG A 74 -22.93 0.02 -42.44
CA ARG A 74 -23.63 1.30 -42.66
C ARG A 74 -24.06 1.48 -44.12
N PHE A 75 -25.25 2.04 -44.31
CA PHE A 75 -25.85 2.30 -45.60
C PHE A 75 -26.58 3.64 -45.59
N ARG A 76 -26.72 4.29 -46.74
CA ARG A 76 -27.67 5.41 -46.90
C ARG A 76 -29.00 4.87 -47.38
N ALA A 77 -30.08 5.19 -46.67
CA ALA A 77 -31.42 4.69 -46.98
C ALA A 77 -31.80 4.90 -48.45
N ASP A 78 -31.54 6.09 -48.99
CA ASP A 78 -31.90 6.47 -50.36
C ASP A 78 -31.14 5.68 -51.44
N GLN A 79 -30.01 5.06 -51.09
CA GLN A 79 -29.20 4.28 -52.03
C GLN A 79 -29.59 2.80 -52.06
N VAL A 80 -30.13 2.27 -50.97
CA VAL A 80 -30.26 0.81 -50.79
C VAL A 80 -31.70 0.33 -50.65
N LEU A 81 -32.63 1.15 -50.17
CA LEU A 81 -33.99 0.70 -49.87
C LEU A 81 -34.78 0.27 -51.12
N ALA A 82 -34.58 0.93 -52.26
CA ALA A 82 -35.23 0.55 -53.51
C ALA A 82 -34.75 -0.83 -54.00
N ASP A 83 -33.44 -1.07 -53.93
CA ASP A 83 -32.84 -2.34 -54.34
C ASP A 83 -33.18 -3.46 -53.34
N TRP A 84 -33.15 -3.20 -52.04
CA TRP A 84 -33.55 -4.18 -51.02
C TRP A 84 -35.03 -4.57 -51.16
N THR A 85 -35.90 -3.63 -51.50
CA THR A 85 -37.33 -3.92 -51.73
C THR A 85 -37.56 -4.77 -52.98
N ARG A 86 -36.73 -4.59 -54.03
CA ARG A 86 -36.83 -5.33 -55.29
C ARG A 86 -36.19 -6.73 -55.19
N ASP A 87 -34.97 -6.79 -54.68
CA ASP A 87 -34.08 -7.96 -54.82
C ASP A 87 -33.79 -8.66 -53.47
N GLY A 88 -34.24 -8.08 -52.36
CA GLY A 88 -33.88 -8.54 -51.01
C GLY A 88 -32.51 -8.04 -50.55
N LEU A 89 -32.27 -8.14 -49.24
CA LEU A 89 -30.99 -7.84 -48.62
C LEU A 89 -30.12 -9.10 -48.58
N ARG A 90 -29.02 -9.10 -49.34
CA ARG A 90 -28.04 -10.19 -49.33
C ARG A 90 -26.79 -9.73 -48.58
N LEU A 91 -26.56 -10.31 -47.41
CA LEU A 91 -25.36 -10.04 -46.61
C LEU A 91 -24.32 -11.13 -46.89
N PRO A 92 -23.15 -10.78 -47.42
CA PRO A 92 -22.10 -11.77 -47.63
C PRO A 92 -21.36 -12.07 -46.32
N ARG A 93 -20.68 -13.23 -46.27
CA ARG A 93 -20.05 -13.77 -45.06
C ARG A 93 -19.11 -12.79 -44.38
N GLU A 94 -18.35 -12.03 -45.16
CA GLU A 94 -17.45 -10.96 -44.67
C GLU A 94 -18.16 -9.83 -43.91
N ARG A 95 -19.48 -9.69 -44.08
CA ARG A 95 -20.30 -8.70 -43.39
C ARG A 95 -21.07 -9.28 -42.22
N TRP A 96 -21.64 -10.48 -42.35
CA TRP A 96 -22.50 -11.04 -41.29
C TRP A 96 -21.73 -11.87 -40.25
N PHE A 97 -20.66 -12.57 -40.63
CA PHE A 97 -19.93 -13.45 -39.72
C PHE A 97 -19.33 -12.69 -38.52
N PRO A 98 -18.80 -11.45 -38.66
CA PRO A 98 -18.35 -10.67 -37.51
C PRO A 98 -19.46 -10.24 -36.54
N PHE A 99 -20.74 -10.34 -36.89
CA PHE A 99 -21.83 -10.04 -35.94
C PHE A 99 -22.02 -11.13 -34.89
N LEU A 100 -21.47 -12.33 -35.12
CA LEU A 100 -21.32 -13.33 -34.08
C LEU A 100 -20.29 -12.84 -33.06
N THR A 101 -20.52 -13.16 -31.79
CA THR A 101 -19.61 -12.78 -30.71
C THR A 101 -19.00 -14.01 -30.06
N GLU A 102 -17.76 -13.87 -29.63
CA GLU A 102 -17.09 -14.80 -28.73
C GLU A 102 -16.83 -14.13 -27.38
N THR A 103 -16.85 -14.91 -26.31
CA THR A 103 -16.45 -14.45 -24.97
C THR A 103 -15.00 -14.84 -24.76
N ILE A 104 -14.16 -13.86 -24.48
CA ILE A 104 -12.76 -14.06 -24.13
C ILE A 104 -12.58 -13.76 -22.66
N CYS A 105 -11.98 -14.69 -21.94
CA CYS A 105 -11.59 -14.52 -20.55
C CYS A 105 -10.06 -14.57 -20.44
N VAL A 106 -9.51 -13.67 -19.65
CA VAL A 106 -8.09 -13.65 -19.26
C VAL A 106 -7.99 -13.66 -17.75
N SER A 107 -6.94 -14.28 -17.22
CA SER A 107 -6.70 -14.35 -15.78
C SER A 107 -5.21 -14.36 -15.49
N GLY A 108 -4.84 -14.10 -14.24
CA GLY A 108 -3.45 -14.14 -13.82
C GLY A 108 -3.23 -13.81 -12.35
N HIS A 109 -1.95 -13.70 -11.99
CA HIS A 109 -1.49 -13.31 -10.67
C HIS A 109 -0.49 -12.16 -10.77
N VAL A 110 -0.53 -11.26 -9.80
CA VAL A 110 0.40 -10.13 -9.68
C VAL A 110 1.21 -10.25 -8.40
N ARG A 111 2.55 -10.23 -8.53
CA ARG A 111 3.46 -10.40 -7.39
C ARG A 111 4.60 -9.39 -7.37
N LYS A 112 4.91 -8.86 -6.18
CA LYS A 112 6.12 -8.09 -5.91
C LYS A 112 7.27 -9.07 -5.65
N CYS A 113 8.26 -9.08 -6.52
CA CYS A 113 9.39 -9.98 -6.48
C CYS A 113 10.71 -9.20 -6.56
N ARG A 114 11.80 -9.86 -6.17
CA ARG A 114 13.14 -9.43 -6.57
C ARG A 114 13.34 -9.61 -8.10
N PRO A 115 14.07 -8.73 -8.79
CA PRO A 115 14.40 -8.91 -10.20
C PRO A 115 15.16 -10.23 -10.47
N TRP A 116 14.78 -10.95 -11.52
CA TRP A 116 15.33 -12.25 -11.90
C TRP A 116 16.82 -12.21 -12.31
N TYR A 117 17.32 -11.06 -12.76
CA TYR A 117 18.75 -10.88 -13.06
C TYR A 117 19.61 -10.68 -11.79
N LEU A 118 19.00 -10.62 -10.60
CA LEU A 118 19.67 -10.50 -9.30
C LEU A 118 19.61 -11.79 -8.45
N THR A 119 19.14 -12.92 -8.99
CA THR A 119 18.93 -14.20 -8.27
C THR A 119 20.23 -15.04 -8.10
N PRO A 120 20.35 -15.91 -7.07
CA PRO A 120 21.61 -16.63 -6.74
C PRO A 120 22.14 -17.59 -7.81
N ALA A 121 21.32 -18.05 -8.76
CA ALA A 121 21.77 -18.94 -9.83
C ALA A 121 22.85 -18.31 -10.74
N TYR A 122 22.90 -16.98 -10.83
CA TYR A 122 23.91 -16.24 -11.59
C TYR A 122 25.26 -16.09 -10.84
N GLN A 123 25.34 -16.46 -9.55
CA GLN A 123 26.59 -16.43 -8.77
C GLN A 123 27.50 -17.66 -9.00
N ARG A 124 27.03 -18.70 -9.69
CA ARG A 124 27.86 -19.89 -9.99
C ARG A 124 28.99 -19.64 -11.00
N ALA A 125 29.11 -18.42 -11.53
CA ALA A 125 30.19 -17.98 -12.42
C ALA A 125 31.23 -17.08 -11.73
N ALA A 126 31.31 -17.05 -10.39
CA ALA A 126 32.44 -16.44 -9.69
C ALA A 126 33.58 -17.48 -9.49
N PRO A 127 34.84 -17.16 -9.83
CA PRO A 127 35.96 -18.08 -9.68
C PRO A 127 36.18 -18.44 -8.20
N ARG A 128 36.45 -19.72 -7.96
CA ARG A 128 36.83 -20.24 -6.63
C ARG A 128 38.00 -19.44 -6.07
N PRO A 129 38.10 -19.24 -4.74
CA PRO A 129 39.16 -18.43 -4.15
C PRO A 129 40.54 -19.00 -4.50
N ALA A 130 41.30 -18.23 -5.28
CA ALA A 130 42.72 -18.48 -5.46
C ALA A 130 43.43 -18.22 -4.13
N LYS A 131 44.33 -19.14 -3.77
CA LYS A 131 45.20 -19.04 -2.59
C LYS A 131 45.96 -17.71 -2.59
N ILE A 132 46.17 -17.21 -1.38
CA ILE A 132 46.96 -16.03 -1.00
C ILE A 132 48.20 -15.85 -1.90
N GLY A 133 48.35 -14.67 -2.52
CA GLY A 133 49.63 -14.23 -3.09
C GLY A 133 49.67 -13.52 -4.45
N VAL A 134 48.55 -13.18 -5.10
CA VAL A 134 48.59 -12.45 -6.39
C VAL A 134 47.66 -11.24 -6.36
N GLN A 135 48.26 -10.03 -6.44
CA GLN A 135 47.53 -8.79 -6.71
C GLN A 135 47.09 -8.77 -8.18
N LEU A 136 45.79 -8.74 -8.43
CA LEU A 136 45.22 -8.33 -9.71
C LEU A 136 44.13 -7.30 -9.45
N ARG A 137 44.37 -6.08 -9.92
CA ARG A 137 43.40 -4.98 -9.98
C ARG A 137 42.13 -5.46 -10.68
N ALA A 138 41.02 -5.47 -9.95
CA ALA A 138 39.69 -5.55 -10.55
C ALA A 138 39.17 -4.12 -10.74
N GLU A 139 39.23 -3.62 -11.97
CA GLU A 139 38.31 -2.57 -12.41
C GLU A 139 36.98 -3.23 -12.80
N LEU A 140 35.99 -3.12 -11.92
CA LEU A 140 34.59 -3.36 -12.26
C LEU A 140 33.98 -2.04 -12.75
N PRO A 141 33.33 -1.98 -13.93
CA PRO A 141 32.50 -0.86 -14.31
C PRO A 141 31.29 -0.78 -13.37
N ARG A 142 31.03 0.42 -12.86
CA ARG A 142 29.92 0.78 -11.95
C ARG A 142 28.57 0.24 -12.45
N LEU A 143 28.11 -0.86 -11.84
CA LEU A 143 26.68 -1.08 -11.66
C LEU A 143 26.18 -0.01 -10.69
N ALA A 144 25.12 0.70 -11.11
CA ALA A 144 24.48 1.74 -10.33
C ALA A 144 24.29 1.30 -8.87
N ASP A 145 24.83 2.11 -7.98
CA ASP A 145 24.72 1.97 -6.55
C ASP A 145 23.24 2.01 -6.15
N LEU A 146 22.66 0.83 -5.91
CA LEU A 146 21.33 0.65 -5.36
C LEU A 146 21.38 0.59 -3.81
N SER A 147 22.52 0.90 -3.20
CA SER A 147 22.71 0.78 -1.74
C SER A 147 22.34 2.02 -0.95
N GLU A 148 22.11 3.18 -1.57
CA GLU A 148 21.70 4.40 -0.87
C GLU A 148 20.17 4.59 -0.75
N SER A 149 19.37 3.67 -1.28
CA SER A 149 17.92 3.66 -1.04
C SER A 149 17.57 2.44 -0.20
N ALA A 150 16.97 2.64 0.97
CA ALA A 150 16.44 1.61 1.86
C ALA A 150 15.27 0.78 1.24
N ILE A 151 15.41 0.33 -0.01
CA ILE A 151 14.43 -0.47 -0.72
C ILE A 151 14.72 -1.94 -0.38
N ILE A 152 14.06 -2.42 0.67
CA ILE A 152 14.02 -3.86 1.00
C ILE A 152 13.18 -4.55 -0.08
N LEU A 153 13.84 -5.11 -1.10
CA LEU A 153 13.20 -5.99 -2.08
C LEU A 153 12.94 -7.35 -1.42
N PRO A 154 11.72 -7.92 -1.52
CA PRO A 154 11.40 -9.14 -0.81
C PRO A 154 12.21 -10.32 -1.39
N TRP A 155 12.79 -11.12 -0.51
CA TRP A 155 13.56 -12.34 -0.87
C TRP A 155 12.68 -13.41 -1.53
N ARG A 156 11.36 -13.29 -1.39
CA ARG A 156 10.32 -14.12 -2.00
C ARG A 156 9.34 -13.24 -2.77
N CYS A 157 8.61 -13.82 -3.71
CA CYS A 157 7.50 -13.13 -4.37
C CYS A 157 6.31 -13.03 -3.41
N LEU A 158 5.80 -11.82 -3.19
CA LEU A 158 4.60 -11.56 -2.39
C LEU A 158 3.46 -11.12 -3.31
N PRO A 159 2.20 -11.53 -3.04
CA PRO A 159 1.07 -11.06 -3.84
C PRO A 159 0.90 -9.54 -3.72
N LEU A 160 0.47 -8.91 -4.80
CA LEU A 160 0.11 -7.48 -4.86
C LEU A 160 -1.40 -7.34 -4.79
N CYS A 161 -1.93 -6.51 -3.89
CA CYS A 161 -3.36 -6.18 -3.82
C CYS A 161 -3.54 -4.67 -4.04
N ASP A 162 -4.75 -4.15 -3.83
CA ASP A 162 -5.02 -2.70 -3.81
C ASP A 162 -4.60 -1.98 -5.09
N GLY A 163 -4.88 -2.64 -6.21
CA GLY A 163 -4.57 -2.13 -7.52
C GLY A 163 -5.59 -2.56 -8.55
N ILE A 164 -5.39 -2.05 -9.76
CA ILE A 164 -6.14 -2.43 -10.95
C ILE A 164 -5.18 -2.97 -12.00
N VAL A 165 -5.66 -3.93 -12.77
CA VAL A 165 -4.99 -4.43 -13.97
C VAL A 165 -5.72 -3.87 -15.19
N GLU A 166 -5.04 -3.06 -15.98
CA GLU A 166 -5.49 -2.68 -17.32
C GLU A 166 -5.14 -3.81 -18.29
N ILE A 167 -6.12 -4.28 -19.05
CA ILE A 167 -5.96 -5.36 -20.03
C ILE A 167 -5.90 -4.75 -21.43
N TYR A 168 -4.83 -5.07 -22.15
CA TYR A 168 -4.62 -4.66 -23.54
C TYR A 168 -4.59 -5.86 -24.46
N GLU A 169 -5.49 -5.87 -25.44
CA GLU A 169 -5.52 -6.85 -26.51
C GLU A 169 -4.64 -6.37 -27.66
N LYS A 170 -3.77 -7.26 -28.15
CA LYS A 170 -2.94 -7.07 -29.33
C LYS A 170 -3.19 -8.18 -30.34
N HIS A 171 -3.58 -7.79 -31.55
CA HIS A 171 -3.84 -8.72 -32.64
C HIS A 171 -2.78 -8.58 -33.71
N CYS A 172 -2.04 -9.66 -33.97
CA CYS A 172 -0.89 -9.67 -34.85
C CYS A 172 -1.11 -10.64 -36.01
N CYS A 173 -0.95 -10.18 -37.25
CA CYS A 173 -1.02 -11.03 -38.44
C CYS A 173 0.31 -11.04 -39.17
N CYS A 174 0.75 -12.23 -39.57
CA CYS A 174 2.03 -12.47 -40.21
C CYS A 174 1.79 -13.17 -41.56
N THR A 175 2.47 -12.70 -42.61
CA THR A 175 2.53 -13.39 -43.90
C THR A 175 3.69 -14.38 -43.98
N THR A 176 4.81 -14.10 -43.28
CA THR A 176 6.02 -14.93 -43.20
C THR A 176 6.72 -14.72 -41.85
N PHE A 177 7.39 -15.76 -41.32
CA PHE A 177 8.20 -15.65 -40.09
C PHE A 177 9.68 -15.49 -40.43
N VAL A 178 10.23 -14.29 -40.25
CA VAL A 178 11.67 -14.05 -40.36
C VAL A 178 12.28 -14.15 -38.96
N TRP A 179 12.86 -15.31 -38.63
CA TRP A 179 13.29 -15.59 -37.26
C TRP A 179 14.57 -14.86 -36.84
N GLN A 180 15.40 -14.43 -37.79
CA GLN A 180 16.61 -13.63 -37.52
C GLN A 180 16.22 -12.27 -36.94
N ASP A 181 15.21 -11.62 -37.52
CA ASP A 181 14.63 -10.37 -37.00
C ASP A 181 14.09 -10.54 -35.58
N LEU A 182 13.53 -11.70 -35.24
CA LEU A 182 13.08 -12.02 -33.88
C LEU A 182 14.27 -12.05 -32.91
N VAL A 183 15.34 -12.75 -33.26
CA VAL A 183 16.54 -12.87 -32.41
C VAL A 183 17.18 -11.50 -32.19
N ASP A 184 17.28 -10.66 -33.22
CA ASP A 184 17.84 -9.32 -33.09
C ASP A 184 16.96 -8.41 -32.24
N ARG A 185 15.63 -8.44 -32.44
CA ARG A 185 14.70 -7.63 -31.65
C ARG A 185 14.64 -8.06 -30.18
N LEU A 186 14.74 -9.36 -29.90
CA LEU A 186 14.86 -9.86 -28.52
C LEU A 186 16.19 -9.43 -27.88
N ARG A 187 17.29 -9.45 -28.64
CA ARG A 187 18.59 -8.97 -28.17
C ARG A 187 18.54 -7.49 -27.81
N ASP A 188 17.93 -6.66 -28.65
CA ASP A 188 17.79 -5.22 -28.41
C ASP A 188 16.97 -4.94 -27.15
N ILE A 189 15.87 -5.66 -26.94
CA ILE A 189 15.05 -5.54 -25.72
C ILE A 189 15.84 -5.93 -24.46
N LEU A 190 16.67 -6.96 -24.55
CA LEU A 190 17.43 -7.49 -23.42
C LEU A 190 18.76 -6.75 -23.16
N LYS A 191 19.19 -5.87 -24.07
CA LYS A 191 20.47 -5.14 -23.95
C LYS A 191 20.44 -4.10 -22.83
N ASP A 192 19.30 -3.45 -22.62
CA ASP A 192 19.13 -2.32 -21.70
C ASP A 192 18.16 -2.67 -20.57
N ILE A 193 18.61 -3.48 -19.60
CA ILE A 193 17.85 -3.84 -18.39
C ILE A 193 18.42 -3.08 -17.18
N PRO A 194 17.63 -2.28 -16.44
CA PRO A 194 16.21 -2.00 -16.65
C PRO A 194 15.95 -1.02 -17.81
N ILE A 195 14.83 -1.20 -18.50
CA ILE A 195 14.39 -0.32 -19.59
C ILE A 195 13.88 0.98 -18.96
N LEU A 196 14.50 2.10 -19.32
CA LEU A 196 14.08 3.43 -18.89
C LEU A 196 12.95 3.93 -19.76
N ILE A 197 11.81 4.23 -19.15
CA ILE A 197 10.62 4.73 -19.84
C ILE A 197 10.21 6.10 -19.31
N ARG A 198 9.72 6.95 -20.24
CA ARG A 198 9.08 8.22 -19.91
C ARG A 198 7.58 7.98 -19.72
N TRP A 199 7.11 8.20 -18.52
CA TRP A 199 5.69 8.15 -18.22
C TRP A 199 5.04 9.50 -18.42
N PRO A 200 3.81 9.57 -18.98
CA PRO A 200 3.01 10.77 -18.87
C PRO A 200 2.68 11.02 -17.39
N VAL A 201 3.30 12.04 -16.80
CA VAL A 201 2.94 12.54 -15.47
C VAL A 201 1.53 13.12 -15.54
N PRO A 202 0.61 12.77 -14.62
CA PRO A 202 -0.67 13.46 -14.53
C PRO A 202 -0.44 14.95 -14.28
N PRO A 203 -1.28 15.86 -14.80
CA PRO A 203 -1.16 17.28 -14.49
C PRO A 203 -1.16 17.45 -12.97
N ILE A 204 -0.09 18.06 -12.46
CA ILE A 204 -0.03 18.51 -11.06
C ILE A 204 -1.23 19.46 -10.91
N PRO A 205 -2.18 19.21 -9.99
CA PRO A 205 -3.07 20.27 -9.57
C PRO A 205 -2.17 21.39 -9.06
N ASP A 206 -2.29 22.59 -9.61
CA ASP A 206 -1.64 23.77 -9.02
C ASP A 206 -1.83 23.70 -7.50
N PRO A 207 -0.82 24.05 -6.68
CA PRO A 207 -1.04 24.28 -5.27
C PRO A 207 -2.05 25.42 -5.16
N GLY A 208 -3.33 25.06 -5.16
CA GLY A 208 -4.43 25.95 -4.89
C GLY A 208 -4.21 26.56 -3.52
N PRO A 209 -4.57 27.83 -3.32
CA PRO A 209 -4.44 28.46 -2.01
C PRO A 209 -5.20 27.60 -1.00
N LEU A 210 -4.51 27.28 0.11
CA LEU A 210 -5.03 26.56 1.27
C LEU A 210 -6.49 26.94 1.52
N ALA A 211 -7.40 26.03 1.16
CA ALA A 211 -8.81 26.19 1.41
C ALA A 211 -9.03 26.08 2.91
N ARG A 212 -9.27 27.25 3.51
CA ARG A 212 -9.84 27.44 4.84
C ARG A 212 -10.97 26.45 5.06
N ILE A 213 -10.88 25.70 6.15
CA ILE A 213 -12.03 25.05 6.78
C ILE A 213 -13.04 26.16 7.12
N PRO A 214 -14.27 26.14 6.59
CA PRO A 214 -15.35 26.99 7.09
C PRO A 214 -15.89 26.34 8.35
N GLY A 215 -15.64 26.91 9.53
CA GLY A 215 -16.31 26.43 10.74
C GLY A 215 -15.68 26.68 12.10
N VAL A 216 -14.66 27.53 12.25
CA VAL A 216 -14.29 28.07 13.57
C VAL A 216 -14.01 29.56 13.41
N GLY A 217 -14.94 30.39 13.88
CA GLY A 217 -14.84 31.85 13.80
C GLY A 217 -13.78 32.42 14.76
N PRO A 218 -13.27 33.65 14.54
CA PRO A 218 -12.16 34.20 15.31
C PRO A 218 -12.58 35.17 16.44
N ILE A 219 -11.84 35.06 17.55
CA ILE A 219 -11.36 36.09 18.50
C ILE A 219 -12.28 36.59 19.63
N ALA A 220 -11.81 36.39 20.88
CA ALA A 220 -11.70 37.47 21.89
C ALA A 220 -10.58 37.20 22.94
N THR A 221 -9.51 38.00 22.83
CA THR A 221 -8.69 38.66 23.88
C THR A 221 -7.91 37.87 24.96
N LEU A 222 -6.59 38.06 24.95
CA LEU A 222 -5.83 38.44 26.16
C LEU A 222 -4.93 39.67 25.84
N PRO A 223 -4.87 40.70 26.71
CA PRO A 223 -4.14 41.95 26.47
C PRO A 223 -2.74 42.00 27.13
N GLY A 224 -1.87 42.87 26.60
CA GLY A 224 -0.56 43.26 27.14
C GLY A 224 0.55 42.47 26.45
N VAL A 225 1.38 43.04 25.57
CA VAL A 225 2.31 44.17 25.80
C VAL A 225 2.56 44.89 24.47
N GLY A 226 2.62 46.23 24.46
CA GLY A 226 3.31 47.01 23.42
C GLY A 226 4.49 47.77 24.05
N PRO A 227 5.19 48.69 23.35
CA PRO A 227 5.15 49.05 21.92
C PRO A 227 6.57 49.29 21.31
N LEU A 228 6.63 49.93 20.13
CA LEU A 228 7.77 50.58 19.41
C LEU A 228 8.27 49.79 18.18
N THR A 229 8.38 50.30 16.94
CA THR A 229 8.01 51.58 16.33
C THR A 229 7.97 51.43 14.78
N ARG A 230 7.15 52.26 14.15
CA ARG A 230 6.99 52.61 12.72
C ARG A 230 8.24 52.52 11.81
N VAL A 231 8.04 52.12 10.54
CA VAL A 231 8.18 53.02 9.37
C VAL A 231 7.15 52.67 8.29
N THR A 232 6.33 53.66 7.96
CA THR A 232 5.32 53.76 6.88
C THR A 232 5.96 53.97 5.50
N GLY A 233 5.35 53.45 4.43
CA GLY A 233 5.78 53.80 3.06
C GLY A 233 4.85 53.36 1.94
N LEU A 234 3.75 54.12 1.78
CA LEU A 234 3.03 54.45 0.53
C LEU A 234 2.67 53.36 -0.51
N ALA A 235 1.35 53.20 -0.68
CA ALA A 235 0.72 52.77 -1.93
C ALA A 235 0.70 53.90 -2.98
N ASN A 236 0.51 53.49 -4.23
CA ASN A 236 0.23 54.24 -5.46
C ASN A 236 1.45 54.55 -6.34
N SER A 237 1.59 53.84 -7.46
CA SER A 237 1.31 54.40 -8.79
C SER A 237 1.57 53.39 -9.93
N ILE A 238 0.64 53.38 -10.87
CA ILE A 238 0.65 52.70 -12.17
C ILE A 238 1.70 53.38 -13.07
N LEU A 239 2.49 52.62 -13.83
CA LEU A 239 2.83 52.86 -15.25
C LEU A 239 3.62 51.65 -15.84
N PRO A 240 3.50 51.37 -17.15
CA PRO A 240 3.90 50.13 -17.80
C PRO A 240 5.33 50.20 -18.32
N MET A 241 6.15 49.17 -18.10
CA MET A 241 7.38 49.01 -18.86
C MET A 241 7.74 47.55 -19.12
N ARG A 242 7.75 47.24 -20.42
CA ARG A 242 8.66 46.34 -21.13
C ARG A 242 8.64 44.86 -20.74
N GLN A 243 8.02 44.10 -21.65
CA GLN A 243 8.36 42.71 -21.97
C GLN A 243 9.87 42.48 -21.85
N ARG A 244 10.28 41.79 -20.78
CA ARG A 244 11.55 41.05 -20.76
C ARG A 244 11.30 39.73 -21.48
N PRO A 245 12.20 39.27 -22.37
CA PRO A 245 12.05 37.97 -23.01
C PRO A 245 11.97 36.90 -21.92
N THR A 246 10.92 36.10 -21.99
CA THR A 246 10.80 34.84 -21.25
C THR A 246 12.08 34.03 -21.44
N ALA A 247 12.86 33.88 -20.37
CA ALA A 247 13.78 32.77 -20.28
C ALA A 247 12.95 31.48 -20.43
N PRO A 248 13.36 30.51 -21.25
CA PRO A 248 12.61 29.27 -21.36
C PRO A 248 12.61 28.62 -19.98
N MET A 249 11.41 28.36 -19.44
CA MET A 249 11.23 27.43 -18.34
C MET A 249 11.97 26.15 -18.74
N LEU A 250 13.04 25.82 -18.01
CA LEU A 250 13.50 24.43 -18.01
C LEU A 250 12.30 23.60 -17.54
N ALA A 251 11.66 22.93 -18.50
CA ALA A 251 10.75 21.85 -18.21
C ALA A 251 11.49 20.90 -17.27
N LYS A 252 11.03 20.77 -16.01
CA LYS A 252 11.51 19.73 -15.11
C LYS A 252 11.35 18.42 -15.88
N ALA A 253 12.48 17.80 -16.24
CA ALA A 253 12.48 16.50 -16.89
C ALA A 253 11.72 15.54 -15.98
N GLN A 254 10.68 14.89 -16.52
CA GLN A 254 9.95 13.87 -15.79
C GLN A 254 10.94 12.76 -15.36
N PRO A 255 10.85 12.23 -14.14
CA PRO A 255 11.73 11.15 -13.70
C PRO A 255 11.56 9.95 -14.64
N LEU A 256 12.67 9.42 -15.14
CA LEU A 256 12.69 8.17 -15.89
C LEU A 256 12.39 7.04 -14.90
N GLU A 257 11.32 6.28 -15.14
CA GLU A 257 11.04 5.08 -14.35
C GLU A 257 11.60 3.84 -15.07
N ARG A 258 11.74 2.74 -14.31
CA ARG A 258 12.37 1.50 -14.72
C ARG A 258 11.31 0.42 -14.93
N THR A 259 11.23 -0.16 -16.13
CA THR A 259 10.52 -1.41 -16.39
C THR A 259 11.50 -2.53 -16.72
N ILE A 260 11.11 -3.79 -16.50
CA ILE A 260 11.98 -4.95 -16.67
C ILE A 260 11.26 -5.95 -17.60
N PRO A 261 11.89 -6.40 -18.70
CA PRO A 261 11.36 -7.49 -19.51
C PRO A 261 11.16 -8.76 -18.68
N SER A 262 10.14 -9.55 -19.00
CA SER A 262 9.89 -10.78 -18.27
C SER A 262 10.99 -11.81 -18.47
N GLU A 263 11.18 -12.66 -17.44
CA GLU A 263 12.17 -13.74 -17.45
C GLU A 263 11.97 -14.70 -18.62
N ARG A 264 10.72 -14.90 -19.06
CA ARG A 264 10.42 -15.75 -20.22
C ARG A 264 11.00 -15.23 -21.53
N VAL A 265 11.09 -13.90 -21.72
CA VAL A 265 11.68 -13.30 -22.92
C VAL A 265 13.17 -13.66 -23.01
N TYR A 266 13.87 -13.62 -21.86
CA TYR A 266 15.25 -14.08 -21.78
C TYR A 266 15.38 -15.59 -22.01
N ALA A 267 14.52 -16.41 -21.39
CA ALA A 267 14.55 -17.86 -21.55
C ALA A 267 14.31 -18.28 -23.01
N ASP A 268 13.33 -17.67 -23.68
CA ASP A 268 13.01 -17.97 -25.08
C ASP A 268 14.06 -17.41 -26.04
N TYR A 269 14.69 -16.26 -25.76
CA TYR A 269 15.86 -15.80 -26.50
C TYR A 269 17.01 -16.82 -26.43
N GLN A 270 17.33 -17.32 -25.24
CA GLN A 270 18.37 -18.35 -25.06
C GLN A 270 18.01 -19.69 -25.72
N ALA A 271 16.74 -20.07 -25.70
CA ALA A 271 16.26 -21.27 -26.38
C ALA A 271 16.33 -21.13 -27.90
N LEU A 272 15.93 -19.97 -28.46
CA LEU A 272 16.00 -19.68 -29.89
C LEU A 272 17.44 -19.74 -30.41
N LEU A 273 18.42 -19.23 -29.66
CA LEU A 273 19.84 -19.33 -30.03
C LEU A 273 20.36 -20.78 -30.14
N LYS A 274 19.68 -21.73 -29.49
CA LYS A 274 20.03 -23.16 -29.47
C LYS A 274 19.13 -24.01 -30.38
N THR A 275 18.09 -23.42 -30.95
CA THR A 275 17.10 -24.14 -31.77
C THR A 275 17.59 -24.25 -33.22
N PRO A 276 17.63 -25.44 -33.82
CA PRO A 276 17.99 -25.61 -35.23
C PRO A 276 17.03 -24.83 -36.16
N PRO A 277 17.51 -24.23 -37.27
CA PRO A 277 16.66 -23.41 -38.15
C PRO A 277 15.38 -24.10 -38.65
N ALA A 278 15.42 -25.43 -38.87
CA ALA A 278 14.27 -26.21 -39.30
C ALA A 278 13.14 -26.32 -38.24
N GLU A 279 13.46 -26.08 -36.96
CA GLU A 279 12.52 -26.24 -35.84
C GLU A 279 11.98 -24.89 -35.31
N VAL A 280 12.52 -23.77 -35.78
CA VAL A 280 12.18 -22.43 -35.27
C VAL A 280 10.72 -22.06 -35.52
N GLU A 281 10.16 -22.45 -36.67
CA GLU A 281 8.75 -22.17 -36.96
C GLU A 281 7.81 -22.92 -36.00
N ALA A 282 8.13 -24.18 -35.67
CA ALA A 282 7.39 -24.95 -34.68
C ALA A 282 7.58 -24.37 -33.27
N PHE A 283 8.76 -23.85 -32.95
CA PHE A 283 9.05 -23.16 -31.70
C PHE A 283 8.18 -21.91 -31.51
N ILE A 284 8.09 -21.06 -32.54
CA ILE A 284 7.26 -19.83 -32.54
C ILE A 284 5.78 -20.18 -32.49
N THR A 285 5.33 -21.20 -33.24
CA THR A 285 3.91 -21.60 -33.26
C THR A 285 3.43 -22.07 -31.88
N LYS A 286 4.31 -22.70 -31.09
CA LYS A 286 4.04 -23.07 -29.69
C LYS A 286 4.07 -21.89 -28.71
N ARG A 287 4.56 -20.72 -29.14
CA ARG A 287 4.68 -19.49 -28.33
C ARG A 287 4.14 -18.30 -29.11
N PRO A 288 2.81 -18.21 -29.31
CA PRO A 288 2.18 -17.19 -30.15
C PRO A 288 2.53 -15.75 -29.76
N TYR A 289 2.90 -15.53 -28.50
CA TYR A 289 3.33 -14.22 -28.03
C TYR A 289 4.62 -13.71 -28.69
N LEU A 290 5.48 -14.60 -29.21
CA LEU A 290 6.69 -14.21 -29.95
C LEU A 290 6.37 -13.62 -31.33
N ALA A 291 5.22 -13.95 -31.93
CA ALA A 291 4.74 -13.27 -33.15
C ALA A 291 4.50 -11.77 -32.89
N SER A 292 4.19 -11.45 -31.62
CA SER A 292 4.48 -10.22 -30.88
C SER A 292 5.41 -9.19 -31.53
N TYR A 293 6.60 -9.70 -31.81
CA TYR A 293 7.77 -8.88 -32.04
C TYR A 293 8.06 -8.66 -33.52
N ILE A 294 7.58 -9.54 -34.40
CA ILE A 294 7.98 -9.56 -35.82
C ILE A 294 6.81 -9.35 -36.78
N CYS A 295 5.57 -9.28 -36.27
CA CYS A 295 4.38 -9.17 -37.10
C CYS A 295 3.72 -7.80 -37.02
N ARG A 296 2.85 -7.49 -38.00
CA ARG A 296 2.04 -6.28 -37.98
C ARG A 296 0.91 -6.48 -36.99
N CYS A 297 0.80 -5.57 -36.02
CA CYS A 297 -0.16 -5.69 -34.94
C CYS A 297 -1.01 -4.44 -34.75
N THR A 298 -2.24 -4.65 -34.32
CA THR A 298 -3.12 -3.60 -33.76
C THR A 298 -3.28 -3.84 -32.26
N GLN A 299 -3.40 -2.76 -31.48
CA GLN A 299 -3.49 -2.83 -30.02
C GLN A 299 -4.61 -1.92 -29.51
N ARG A 300 -5.36 -2.38 -28.51
CA ARG A 300 -6.37 -1.57 -27.80
C ARG A 300 -6.51 -1.99 -26.34
N LYS A 301 -6.91 -1.06 -25.46
CA LYS A 301 -7.38 -1.40 -24.10
C LYS A 301 -8.75 -2.06 -24.23
N VAL A 302 -8.95 -3.22 -23.62
CA VAL A 302 -10.23 -3.96 -23.65
C VAL A 302 -10.99 -3.87 -22.33
N GLY A 303 -10.30 -3.56 -21.24
CA GLY A 303 -10.93 -3.32 -19.95
C GLY A 303 -9.91 -3.08 -18.84
N GLU A 304 -10.44 -3.00 -17.63
CA GLU A 304 -9.69 -2.97 -16.38
C GLU A 304 -10.46 -3.72 -15.31
N VAL A 305 -9.73 -4.36 -14.38
CA VAL A 305 -10.31 -5.09 -13.25
C VAL A 305 -9.49 -4.84 -11.99
N ALA A 306 -10.14 -4.88 -10.83
CA ALA A 306 -9.44 -4.83 -9.54
C ALA A 306 -8.62 -6.12 -9.33
N ILE A 307 -7.50 -5.99 -8.63
CA ILE A 307 -6.73 -7.14 -8.16
C ILE A 307 -7.42 -7.70 -6.91
N GLN A 308 -7.67 -9.01 -6.92
CA GLN A 308 -8.29 -9.75 -5.83
C GLN A 308 -7.28 -10.07 -4.71
N PRO A 309 -7.75 -10.46 -3.51
CA PRO A 309 -6.90 -11.00 -2.46
C PRO A 309 -6.00 -12.11 -2.98
N GLY A 310 -4.71 -12.10 -2.62
CA GLY A 310 -3.74 -13.06 -3.17
C GLY A 310 -3.10 -12.65 -4.49
N GLY A 311 -3.47 -11.48 -4.99
CA GLY A 311 -2.92 -10.92 -6.23
C GLY A 311 -3.53 -11.51 -7.49
N GLU A 312 -4.67 -12.21 -7.38
CA GLU A 312 -5.34 -12.80 -8.53
C GLU A 312 -6.14 -11.74 -9.31
N PHE A 313 -6.37 -11.98 -10.59
CA PHE A 313 -7.34 -11.21 -11.36
C PHE A 313 -7.95 -12.10 -12.45
N ASP A 314 -9.20 -11.84 -12.77
CA ASP A 314 -9.91 -12.43 -13.89
C ASP A 314 -10.77 -11.37 -14.59
N PHE A 315 -10.82 -11.42 -15.92
CA PHE A 315 -11.57 -10.47 -16.73
C PHE A 315 -12.13 -11.16 -17.98
N CYS A 316 -13.45 -11.10 -18.15
CA CYS A 316 -14.13 -11.60 -19.33
C CYS A 316 -14.82 -10.47 -20.10
N TYR A 317 -14.69 -10.46 -21.42
CA TYR A 317 -15.40 -9.54 -22.31
C TYR A 317 -15.87 -10.23 -23.58
N ARG A 318 -16.93 -9.71 -24.19
CA ARG A 318 -17.41 -10.17 -25.49
C ARG A 318 -16.78 -9.37 -26.62
N ARG A 319 -16.41 -10.04 -27.70
CA ARG A 319 -15.94 -9.38 -28.93
C ARG A 319 -16.53 -10.01 -30.19
N PRO A 320 -16.65 -9.25 -31.29
CA PRO A 320 -16.93 -9.77 -32.63
C PRO A 320 -15.97 -10.87 -33.07
N LEU A 321 -16.47 -11.91 -33.74
CA LEU A 321 -15.62 -12.88 -34.44
C LEU A 321 -14.81 -12.19 -35.54
N ARG A 322 -13.57 -12.62 -35.74
CA ARG A 322 -12.68 -12.08 -36.78
C ARG A 322 -12.53 -13.08 -37.92
N LEU A 323 -12.68 -12.60 -39.14
CA LEU A 323 -12.32 -13.36 -40.33
C LEU A 323 -10.84 -13.16 -40.61
N THR A 324 -10.07 -14.25 -40.58
CA THR A 324 -8.67 -14.29 -40.95
C THR A 324 -8.53 -14.77 -42.39
N LEU A 325 -7.74 -14.06 -43.21
CA LEU A 325 -7.44 -14.51 -44.56
C LEU A 325 -6.61 -15.81 -44.51
N ILE A 326 -6.92 -16.77 -45.38
CA ILE A 326 -6.27 -18.10 -45.40
C ILE A 326 -4.73 -18.03 -45.52
N ARG A 327 -4.19 -16.93 -46.06
CA ARG A 327 -2.76 -16.71 -46.25
C ARG A 327 -2.07 -16.00 -45.08
N GLU A 328 -2.81 -15.55 -44.06
CA GLU A 328 -2.27 -14.83 -42.91
C GLU A 328 -2.39 -15.68 -41.65
N ARG A 329 -1.28 -15.82 -40.90
CA ARG A 329 -1.32 -16.41 -39.56
C ARG A 329 -1.53 -15.30 -38.55
N CYS A 330 -2.71 -15.25 -37.96
CA CYS A 330 -3.09 -14.23 -36.99
C CYS A 330 -3.15 -14.78 -35.57
N PHE A 331 -2.62 -14.02 -34.62
CA PHE A 331 -2.57 -14.35 -33.21
C PHE A 331 -3.20 -13.22 -32.37
N THR A 332 -3.89 -13.59 -31.31
CA THR A 332 -4.34 -12.64 -30.29
C THR A 332 -3.52 -12.86 -29.03
N ASN A 333 -2.86 -11.80 -28.59
CA ASN A 333 -2.07 -11.78 -27.36
C ASN A 333 -2.55 -10.64 -26.46
N PHE A 334 -2.22 -10.73 -25.17
CA PHE A 334 -2.61 -9.79 -24.14
C PHE A 334 -1.37 -9.24 -23.43
N ALA A 335 -1.37 -7.95 -23.13
CA ALA A 335 -0.43 -7.37 -22.19
C ALA A 335 -1.22 -6.68 -21.08
N TYR A 336 -0.56 -6.53 -19.94
CA TYR A 336 -1.19 -6.03 -18.73
C TYR A 336 -0.41 -4.83 -18.22
N ARG A 337 -1.12 -3.85 -17.66
CA ARG A 337 -0.51 -2.78 -16.87
C ARG A 337 -1.15 -2.79 -15.49
N VAL A 338 -0.32 -2.86 -14.45
CA VAL A 338 -0.81 -2.85 -13.06
C VAL A 338 -0.58 -1.48 -12.47
N ARG A 339 -1.64 -0.93 -11.88
CA ARG A 339 -1.61 0.34 -11.17
C ARG A 339 -2.04 0.16 -9.72
N GLN A 340 -1.41 0.88 -8.80
CA GLN A 340 -1.81 0.96 -7.39
C GLN A 340 -2.00 2.41 -6.97
N GLN A 341 -2.86 2.66 -5.98
CA GLN A 341 -2.97 3.98 -5.38
C GLN A 341 -1.91 4.16 -4.29
N VAL A 342 -1.10 5.21 -4.42
CA VAL A 342 -0.15 5.66 -3.40
C VAL A 342 -0.38 7.14 -3.14
N GLY A 343 -0.78 7.49 -1.91
CA GLY A 343 -1.09 8.87 -1.55
C GLY A 343 -2.24 9.49 -2.34
N GLY A 344 -3.25 8.68 -2.72
CA GLY A 344 -4.38 9.11 -3.55
C GLY A 344 -4.09 9.24 -5.04
N VAL A 345 -2.85 9.00 -5.48
CA VAL A 345 -2.45 9.03 -6.88
C VAL A 345 -2.27 7.61 -7.38
N TRP A 346 -2.79 7.34 -8.57
CA TRP A 346 -2.49 6.09 -9.27
C TRP A 346 -1.08 6.11 -9.84
N ILE A 347 -0.26 5.16 -9.40
CA ILE A 347 1.05 4.91 -9.95
C ILE A 347 1.04 3.59 -10.71
N THR A 348 1.79 3.52 -11.82
CA THR A 348 1.98 2.25 -12.52
C THR A 348 3.12 1.48 -11.85
N VAL A 349 2.82 0.30 -11.34
CA VAL A 349 3.80 -0.55 -10.65
C VAL A 349 4.29 -1.70 -11.52
N TYR A 350 3.60 -1.99 -12.63
CA TYR A 350 4.05 -2.93 -13.66
C TYR A 350 3.52 -2.48 -15.02
N ASP A 351 4.38 -2.50 -16.04
CA ASP A 351 3.96 -2.22 -17.42
C ASP A 351 4.50 -3.28 -18.38
N GLY A 352 3.64 -4.26 -18.69
CA GLY A 352 3.91 -5.28 -19.68
C GLY A 352 3.90 -4.76 -21.11
N LEU A 353 3.24 -3.63 -21.42
CA LEU A 353 3.26 -3.07 -22.77
C LEU A 353 4.65 -2.51 -23.06
N ALA A 354 5.18 -1.71 -22.14
CA ALA A 354 6.50 -1.12 -22.24
C ALA A 354 7.61 -2.18 -22.09
N GLY A 355 7.43 -3.15 -21.18
CA GLY A 355 8.33 -4.29 -20.99
C GLY A 355 8.26 -5.35 -22.09
N ASN A 356 7.36 -5.19 -23.07
CA ASN A 356 7.04 -6.17 -24.11
C ASN A 356 6.71 -7.57 -23.54
N ASP A 357 5.90 -7.65 -22.50
CA ASP A 357 5.47 -8.90 -21.87
C ASP A 357 4.06 -9.30 -22.34
N TRP A 358 3.99 -10.21 -23.31
CA TRP A 358 2.76 -10.57 -24.04
C TRP A 358 2.35 -12.03 -23.77
N PHE A 359 1.09 -12.27 -23.44
CA PHE A 359 0.53 -13.59 -23.10
C PHE A 359 -0.46 -14.04 -24.18
N SER A 360 -0.54 -15.34 -24.44
CA SER A 360 -1.49 -15.89 -25.42
C SER A 360 -2.91 -15.94 -24.84
N ALA A 361 -3.94 -15.98 -25.69
CA ALA A 361 -5.30 -16.22 -25.23
C ALA A 361 -5.41 -17.57 -24.49
N GLY A 362 -5.96 -17.58 -23.27
CA GLY A 362 -6.06 -18.76 -22.41
C GLY A 362 -4.81 -19.08 -21.58
N GLU A 363 -3.72 -18.32 -21.73
CA GLU A 363 -2.55 -18.39 -20.86
C GLU A 363 -2.81 -17.59 -19.57
N SER A 364 -2.58 -18.21 -18.40
CA SER A 364 -2.62 -17.48 -17.12
C SER A 364 -1.40 -16.56 -17.01
N ALA A 365 -1.62 -15.28 -16.71
CA ALA A 365 -0.57 -14.28 -16.71
C ALA A 365 0.13 -14.16 -15.34
N GLU A 366 1.39 -14.59 -15.27
CA GLU A 366 2.23 -14.47 -14.07
C GLU A 366 3.01 -13.13 -14.07
N LEU A 367 2.37 -12.08 -13.59
CA LEU A 367 2.93 -10.72 -13.58
C LEU A 367 3.84 -10.52 -12.37
N ARG A 368 5.10 -10.15 -12.61
CA ARG A 368 6.09 -9.89 -11.56
C ARG A 368 6.63 -8.48 -11.66
N THR A 369 6.59 -7.74 -10.55
CA THR A 369 7.20 -6.42 -10.46
C THR A 369 8.19 -6.31 -9.31
N SER A 370 9.22 -5.51 -9.50
CA SER A 370 10.15 -5.08 -8.47
C SER A 370 10.08 -3.58 -8.22
N HIS A 371 9.01 -2.92 -8.67
CA HIS A 371 8.86 -1.47 -8.54
C HIS A 371 8.87 -1.09 -7.05
N PRO A 372 9.68 -0.10 -6.63
CA PRO A 372 9.89 0.19 -5.20
C PRO A 372 8.61 0.63 -4.50
N ALA A 373 7.78 1.42 -5.19
CA ALA A 373 6.51 1.90 -4.67
C ALA A 373 5.36 0.86 -4.75
N ALA A 374 5.61 -0.32 -5.34
CA ALA A 374 4.62 -1.39 -5.33
C ALA A 374 4.39 -1.88 -3.89
N LYS A 375 3.15 -2.03 -3.47
CA LYS A 375 2.80 -2.47 -2.12
C LYS A 375 2.23 -3.89 -2.17
N PRO A 376 2.86 -4.88 -1.51
CA PRO A 376 2.23 -6.20 -1.41
C PRO A 376 0.89 -6.08 -0.67
N CYS A 377 0.07 -7.12 -0.75
CA CYS A 377 -1.17 -7.17 0.01
C CYS A 377 -0.90 -6.96 1.51
N GLY A 378 -1.70 -6.09 2.13
CA GLY A 378 -1.77 -5.99 3.59
C GLY A 378 -2.46 -7.21 4.21
N ASP A 379 -3.39 -7.82 3.47
CA ASP A 379 -4.15 -9.02 3.87
C ASP A 379 -3.82 -10.16 2.90
N GLY A 380 -3.38 -11.30 3.42
CA GLY A 380 -3.23 -12.51 2.60
C GLY A 380 -4.59 -13.17 2.34
N PRO A 381 -4.77 -13.97 1.27
CA PRO A 381 -5.86 -14.94 1.20
C PRO A 381 -5.54 -16.19 2.04
N THR A 382 -4.27 -16.35 2.40
CA THR A 382 -3.73 -17.49 3.11
C THR A 382 -3.81 -17.23 4.59
N PRO A 383 -4.39 -18.14 5.39
CA PRO A 383 -4.46 -17.95 6.82
C PRO A 383 -3.07 -17.76 7.44
N PRO A 384 -2.96 -16.91 8.47
CA PRO A 384 -1.75 -16.76 9.29
C PRO A 384 -1.11 -18.08 9.72
N ASP A 385 -1.92 -19.09 9.93
CA ASP A 385 -1.55 -20.47 10.22
C ASP A 385 -2.56 -21.39 9.55
N SER A 386 -2.11 -22.28 8.66
CA SER A 386 -2.97 -23.26 8.00
C SER A 386 -3.59 -24.25 8.98
N GLY A 387 -2.98 -24.42 10.16
CA GLY A 387 -3.46 -25.26 11.26
C GLY A 387 -3.99 -26.62 10.83
N ASP A 388 -5.09 -27.02 11.47
CA ASP A 388 -5.89 -28.22 11.21
C ASP A 388 -6.98 -28.00 10.14
N GLY A 389 -7.02 -26.84 9.49
CA GLY A 389 -8.07 -26.46 8.54
C GLY A 389 -9.39 -26.00 9.17
N THR A 390 -9.50 -25.93 10.51
CA THR A 390 -10.70 -25.41 11.18
C THR A 390 -10.83 -23.89 10.94
N PRO A 391 -12.00 -23.39 10.48
CA PRO A 391 -12.23 -21.96 10.34
C PRO A 391 -12.08 -21.22 11.67
N PHE A 392 -11.42 -20.07 11.65
CA PHE A 392 -11.14 -19.31 12.87
C PHE A 392 -11.26 -17.79 12.69
N VAL A 393 -11.37 -17.12 13.83
CA VAL A 393 -11.23 -15.67 13.99
C VAL A 393 -10.14 -15.36 15.00
N MET A 394 -9.31 -14.36 14.71
CA MET A 394 -8.28 -13.88 15.64
C MET A 394 -8.02 -12.39 15.48
N LEU A 395 -7.44 -11.76 16.51
CA LEU A 395 -6.78 -10.46 16.35
C LEU A 395 -5.45 -10.70 15.67
N GLU A 396 -5.33 -10.23 14.43
CA GLU A 396 -4.18 -10.49 13.57
C GLU A 396 -3.15 -9.36 13.69
N HIS A 397 -3.56 -8.11 13.52
CA HIS A 397 -2.63 -6.98 13.64
C HIS A 397 -3.16 -5.91 14.58
N VAL A 398 -2.21 -5.23 15.22
CA VAL A 398 -2.42 -3.95 15.86
C VAL A 398 -1.61 -2.92 15.08
N THR A 399 -2.33 -2.09 14.33
CA THR A 399 -1.81 -1.17 13.32
C THR A 399 -0.95 -1.94 12.31
N GLY A 400 0.38 -1.87 12.39
CA GLY A 400 1.28 -2.63 11.51
C GLY A 400 1.78 -3.94 12.12
N ALA A 401 1.87 -4.04 13.44
CA ALA A 401 2.53 -5.13 14.13
C ALA A 401 1.60 -6.35 14.21
N GLY A 402 2.13 -7.51 13.78
CA GLY A 402 1.44 -8.77 14.00
C GLY A 402 1.40 -9.10 15.49
N THR A 403 0.28 -9.62 15.98
CA THR A 403 0.07 -9.94 17.39
C THR A 403 0.95 -11.04 17.99
N HIS A 404 1.81 -11.67 17.18
CA HIS A 404 2.83 -12.63 17.63
C HIS A 404 4.04 -11.95 18.27
N HIS A 405 4.18 -10.64 18.10
CA HIS A 405 5.17 -9.80 18.78
C HIS A 405 4.76 -9.46 20.23
N PHE A 406 3.58 -9.88 20.67
CA PHE A 406 2.98 -9.41 21.92
C PHE A 406 3.09 -10.48 22.98
N ASN A 407 3.40 -10.07 24.20
CA ASN A 407 3.37 -10.96 25.34
C ASN A 407 1.93 -11.05 25.88
N PHE A 408 1.16 -11.99 25.34
CA PHE A 408 -0.21 -12.21 25.79
C PHE A 408 -0.31 -13.36 26.79
N PRO A 409 -0.86 -13.12 27.99
CA PRO A 409 -1.21 -14.18 28.91
C PRO A 409 -2.24 -15.11 28.29
N ALA A 410 -2.28 -16.36 28.75
CA ALA A 410 -3.31 -17.30 28.32
C ALA A 410 -4.68 -16.87 28.88
N GLN A 411 -5.72 -17.00 28.05
CA GLN A 411 -7.09 -16.88 28.55
C GLN A 411 -7.45 -18.15 29.32
N THR A 412 -8.06 -17.99 30.49
CA THR A 412 -8.41 -19.08 31.43
C THR A 412 -9.91 -19.25 31.60
N GLY A 413 -10.70 -18.25 31.18
CA GLY A 413 -12.16 -18.28 31.22
C GLY A 413 -12.79 -17.22 30.32
N LEU A 414 -14.12 -17.18 30.28
CA LEU A 414 -14.87 -16.11 29.61
C LEU A 414 -14.47 -14.75 30.18
N SER A 415 -13.91 -13.86 29.34
CA SER A 415 -13.41 -12.55 29.79
C SER A 415 -12.50 -12.64 31.04
N ASN A 416 -11.62 -13.65 31.10
CA ASN A 416 -10.71 -13.87 32.22
C ASN A 416 -9.35 -14.40 31.73
N MET A 417 -8.27 -13.82 32.22
CA MET A 417 -6.90 -14.17 31.84
C MET A 417 -6.20 -14.90 32.99
N ALA A 418 -5.13 -15.62 32.66
CA ALA A 418 -4.20 -16.09 33.67
C ALA A 418 -3.62 -14.90 34.47
N ALA A 419 -3.07 -15.21 35.65
CA ALA A 419 -2.34 -14.21 36.44
C ALA A 419 -1.29 -13.52 35.57
N LEU A 420 -1.24 -12.19 35.67
CA LEU A 420 -0.43 -11.36 34.79
C LEU A 420 1.01 -11.28 35.29
N ASP A 421 1.95 -11.63 34.42
CA ASP A 421 3.37 -11.36 34.63
C ASP A 421 3.68 -9.87 34.44
N ALA A 422 4.88 -9.46 34.86
CA ALA A 422 5.27 -8.06 34.86
C ALA A 422 5.15 -7.43 33.46
N ASN A 423 5.65 -8.11 32.42
CA ASN A 423 5.64 -7.62 31.04
C ASN A 423 4.40 -7.98 30.21
N ASP A 424 3.38 -8.62 30.80
CA ASP A 424 2.17 -8.96 30.04
C ASP A 424 1.48 -7.71 29.50
N GLY A 425 1.11 -7.79 28.23
CA GLY A 425 0.46 -6.73 27.45
C GLY A 425 1.39 -5.76 26.74
N LEU A 426 2.71 -5.95 26.83
CA LEU A 426 3.72 -5.18 26.10
C LEU A 426 4.06 -5.82 24.74
N ILE A 427 4.75 -5.06 23.90
CA ILE A 427 5.21 -5.47 22.57
C ILE A 427 6.74 -5.51 22.50
N ASP A 428 7.26 -6.54 21.85
CA ASP A 428 8.65 -6.59 21.40
C ASP A 428 8.72 -6.19 19.92
N PHE A 429 9.28 -5.03 19.62
CA PHE A 429 9.35 -4.50 18.25
C PHE A 429 10.74 -4.01 17.88
N ALA A 430 11.21 -4.38 16.70
CA ALA A 430 12.50 -3.95 16.14
C ALA A 430 13.72 -4.15 17.09
N GLY A 431 13.68 -5.17 17.96
CA GLY A 431 14.74 -5.47 18.91
C GLY A 431 14.67 -4.70 20.24
N VAL A 432 13.63 -3.87 20.43
CA VAL A 432 13.33 -3.22 21.71
C VAL A 432 12.24 -4.03 22.41
N PRO A 433 12.54 -4.68 23.55
CA PRO A 433 11.56 -5.43 24.30
C PRO A 433 10.72 -4.52 25.21
N ASP A 434 9.59 -5.05 25.67
CA ASP A 434 8.76 -4.48 26.75
C ASP A 434 8.27 -3.03 26.46
N ALA A 435 7.91 -2.74 25.21
CA ALA A 435 7.40 -1.43 24.82
C ALA A 435 5.90 -1.27 25.14
N PRO A 436 5.45 -0.12 25.67
CA PRO A 436 4.05 0.12 25.96
C PRO A 436 3.27 0.63 24.75
N TRP A 437 1.96 0.43 24.78
CA TRP A 437 1.03 0.92 23.76
C TRP A 437 0.57 2.33 24.05
N ALA A 438 0.52 3.19 23.03
CA ALA A 438 0.13 4.59 23.22
C ALA A 438 -0.60 5.19 22.01
N SER A 439 -1.22 6.35 22.22
CA SER A 439 -1.93 7.13 21.20
C SER A 439 -3.13 6.34 20.62
N GLY A 440 -3.21 6.18 19.29
CA GLY A 440 -4.26 5.43 18.62
C GLY A 440 -3.78 4.08 18.07
N LEU A 441 -4.54 3.02 18.33
CA LEU A 441 -4.29 1.67 17.83
C LEU A 441 -5.33 1.29 16.77
N GLY A 442 -4.90 0.85 15.60
CA GLY A 442 -5.76 0.16 14.65
C GLY A 442 -5.88 -1.31 15.03
N LEU A 443 -7.07 -1.88 15.13
CA LEU A 443 -7.29 -3.28 15.48
C LEU A 443 -7.77 -4.02 14.23
N ARG A 444 -6.99 -4.99 13.75
CA ARG A 444 -7.33 -5.81 12.59
C ARG A 444 -7.61 -7.24 12.98
N LEU A 445 -8.82 -7.71 12.68
CA LEU A 445 -9.17 -9.12 12.78
C LEU A 445 -8.79 -9.86 11.50
N TRP A 446 -8.39 -11.12 11.67
CA TRP A 446 -8.46 -12.11 10.61
C TRP A 446 -9.74 -12.93 10.81
N VAL A 447 -10.60 -12.96 9.80
CA VAL A 447 -11.82 -13.77 9.79
C VAL A 447 -11.76 -14.73 8.60
N SER A 448 -11.84 -16.03 8.88
CA SER A 448 -11.79 -17.04 7.81
C SER A 448 -12.91 -16.82 6.79
N PRO A 449 -12.63 -16.79 5.47
CA PRO A 449 -13.65 -16.56 4.44
C PRO A 449 -14.81 -17.58 4.49
N THR A 450 -14.53 -18.82 4.89
CA THR A 450 -15.51 -19.90 5.03
C THR A 450 -16.54 -19.67 6.16
N LEU A 451 -16.36 -18.62 6.97
CA LEU A 451 -17.33 -18.21 8.00
C LEU A 451 -18.42 -17.29 7.45
N GLU A 452 -18.37 -16.91 6.18
CA GLU A 452 -19.42 -16.12 5.56
C GLU A 452 -20.80 -16.81 5.70
N GLY A 453 -21.80 -16.05 6.13
CA GLY A 453 -23.14 -16.57 6.45
C GLY A 453 -23.26 -17.21 7.84
N ILE A 454 -22.15 -17.49 8.53
CA ILE A 454 -22.12 -17.95 9.94
C ILE A 454 -21.82 -16.77 10.86
N VAL A 455 -20.74 -16.03 10.59
CA VAL A 455 -20.36 -14.81 11.31
C VAL A 455 -20.77 -13.63 10.42
N ALA A 456 -21.64 -12.76 10.94
CA ALA A 456 -22.08 -11.57 10.20
C ALA A 456 -21.53 -10.28 10.83
N PHE A 457 -21.38 -10.26 12.15
CA PHE A 457 -20.90 -9.09 12.88
C PHE A 457 -19.89 -9.45 13.97
N TYR A 458 -19.11 -8.46 14.36
CA TYR A 458 -18.23 -8.48 15.51
C TYR A 458 -18.49 -7.28 16.42
N ARG A 459 -18.06 -7.40 17.67
CA ARG A 459 -17.97 -6.30 18.64
C ARG A 459 -16.65 -6.40 19.38
N MET A 460 -16.02 -5.26 19.63
CA MET A 460 -14.83 -5.17 20.48
C MET A 460 -15.15 -4.35 21.72
N LYS A 461 -14.72 -4.85 22.87
CA LYS A 461 -14.85 -4.18 24.16
C LYS A 461 -13.49 -4.11 24.83
N VAL A 462 -13.34 -3.14 25.72
CA VAL A 462 -12.14 -2.99 26.56
C VAL A 462 -12.54 -2.84 28.02
N VAL A 463 -11.78 -3.47 28.90
CA VAL A 463 -11.96 -3.39 30.36
C VAL A 463 -10.60 -3.43 31.05
N ALA A 464 -10.42 -2.69 32.14
CA ALA A 464 -9.19 -2.76 32.91
C ALA A 464 -9.03 -4.16 33.52
N VAL A 465 -7.80 -4.62 33.73
CA VAL A 465 -7.53 -5.92 34.37
C VAL A 465 -6.57 -5.78 35.55
N ASN A 466 -6.80 -6.54 36.61
CA ASN A 466 -5.87 -6.61 37.75
C ASN A 466 -4.75 -7.62 37.51
N GLY A 467 -3.79 -7.69 38.44
CA GLY A 467 -2.68 -8.64 38.37
C GLY A 467 -3.07 -10.13 38.43
N ALA A 468 -4.29 -10.46 38.86
CA ALA A 468 -4.81 -11.83 38.81
C ALA A 468 -5.40 -12.20 37.44
N GLY A 469 -5.50 -11.24 36.50
CA GLY A 469 -6.11 -11.45 35.19
C GLY A 469 -7.63 -11.24 35.18
N ASP A 470 -8.20 -10.74 36.28
CA ASP A 470 -9.64 -10.47 36.38
C ASP A 470 -10.01 -9.08 35.84
N PRO A 471 -11.17 -8.94 35.17
CA PRO A 471 -11.67 -7.63 34.75
C PRO A 471 -12.06 -6.78 35.96
N VAL A 472 -11.69 -5.50 35.92
CA VAL A 472 -11.98 -4.50 36.95
C VAL A 472 -12.72 -3.32 36.35
N GLY A 473 -13.80 -2.91 36.99
CA GLY A 473 -14.60 -1.78 36.54
C GLY A 473 -15.63 -2.16 35.47
N THR A 474 -15.99 -1.21 34.63
CA THR A 474 -17.06 -1.37 33.62
C THR A 474 -16.45 -1.57 32.22
N GLU A 475 -16.97 -2.55 31.48
CA GLU A 475 -16.62 -2.75 30.08
C GLU A 475 -17.05 -1.55 29.23
N ARG A 476 -16.17 -1.09 28.34
CA ARG A 476 -16.47 -0.06 27.34
C ARG A 476 -16.44 -0.68 25.95
N THR A 477 -17.54 -0.57 25.23
CA THR A 477 -17.59 -0.94 23.80
C THR A 477 -16.79 0.07 23.00
N LEU A 478 -15.95 -0.43 22.09
CA LEU A 478 -15.32 0.41 21.07
C LEU A 478 -16.32 0.62 19.93
N ASP A 479 -16.89 1.82 19.85
CA ASP A 479 -18.00 2.18 18.96
C ASP A 479 -17.64 3.31 17.98
N ALA A 480 -16.36 3.66 17.89
CA ALA A 480 -15.87 4.63 16.92
C ALA A 480 -16.30 4.24 15.49
N PRO A 481 -16.79 5.18 14.68
CA PRO A 481 -17.14 4.89 13.28
C PRO A 481 -15.92 4.40 12.50
N VAL A 482 -16.06 3.24 11.87
CA VAL A 482 -15.06 2.65 10.99
C VAL A 482 -15.67 2.44 9.62
N SER A 483 -14.91 2.76 8.58
CA SER A 483 -15.26 2.48 7.19
C SER A 483 -14.12 1.78 6.49
N TRP A 484 -14.46 0.82 5.65
CA TRP A 484 -13.53 0.21 4.72
C TRP A 484 -13.74 0.80 3.33
N ALA A 485 -12.65 1.07 2.63
CA ALA A 485 -12.63 1.40 1.24
C ALA A 485 -12.72 0.13 0.39
N ARG A 486 -13.44 0.22 -0.74
CA ARG A 486 -13.53 -0.82 -1.76
C ARG A 486 -13.51 -0.22 -3.16
N TYR A 487 -13.19 -1.06 -4.13
CA TYR A 487 -13.32 -0.73 -5.54
C TYR A 487 -14.76 -0.93 -6.02
N VAL A 488 -15.24 -0.01 -6.86
CA VAL A 488 -16.51 -0.11 -7.59
C VAL A 488 -16.32 0.41 -9.01
N THR A 489 -16.87 -0.32 -9.97
CA THR A 489 -16.90 0.11 -11.37
C THR A 489 -18.10 1.02 -11.62
N ILE A 490 -17.85 2.30 -11.89
CA ILE A 490 -18.88 3.28 -12.25
C ILE A 490 -18.58 3.81 -13.65
N GLY A 491 -19.46 3.51 -14.61
CA GLY A 491 -19.28 3.93 -16.00
C GLY A 491 -18.05 3.32 -16.70
N GLY A 492 -17.65 2.09 -16.32
CA GLY A 492 -16.48 1.41 -16.87
C GLY A 492 -15.13 1.88 -16.32
N VAL A 493 -15.13 2.69 -15.27
CA VAL A 493 -13.94 3.16 -14.56
C VAL A 493 -13.99 2.65 -13.11
N VAL A 494 -12.88 2.10 -12.63
CA VAL A 494 -12.75 1.68 -11.23
C VAL A 494 -12.53 2.89 -10.33
N GLN A 495 -13.39 3.07 -9.33
CA GLN A 495 -13.30 4.12 -8.31
C GLN A 495 -13.17 3.51 -6.91
N THR A 496 -12.48 4.22 -6.02
CA THR A 496 -12.38 3.87 -4.60
C THR A 496 -13.51 4.56 -3.84
N ILE A 497 -14.35 3.81 -3.14
CA ILE A 497 -15.42 4.36 -2.28
C ILE A 497 -15.31 3.81 -0.86
N PRO A 498 -15.55 4.62 0.19
CA PRO A 498 -15.68 4.14 1.56
C PRO A 498 -17.07 3.55 1.80
N ASP A 499 -17.14 2.53 2.65
CA ASP A 499 -18.36 1.89 3.12
C ASP A 499 -18.25 1.69 4.64
N ALA A 500 -19.25 2.14 5.40
CA ALA A 500 -19.22 2.08 6.85
C ALA A 500 -19.38 0.64 7.33
N LEU A 501 -18.52 0.17 8.23
CA LEU A 501 -18.67 -1.16 8.82
C LEU A 501 -19.71 -1.21 9.92
N ALA A 502 -20.00 -0.08 10.59
CA ALA A 502 -21.07 -0.01 11.59
C ALA A 502 -22.36 -0.61 11.02
N ALA A 503 -22.97 -1.54 11.77
CA ALA A 503 -24.24 -2.12 11.36
C ALA A 503 -25.28 -1.01 11.19
N ASN A 504 -26.07 -1.09 10.12
CA ASN A 504 -27.20 -0.21 9.91
C ASN A 504 -28.48 -1.05 9.76
N PRO A 505 -29.43 -0.99 10.71
CA PRO A 505 -29.40 -0.14 11.92
C PRO A 505 -28.31 -0.55 12.92
N SER A 506 -27.83 0.41 13.73
CA SER A 506 -26.80 0.21 14.77
C SER A 506 -27.21 -0.75 15.90
N THR A 507 -28.46 -1.19 15.85
CA THR A 507 -29.05 -2.23 16.70
C THR A 507 -29.54 -3.38 15.82
N VAL A 508 -28.90 -4.54 15.91
CA VAL A 508 -29.31 -5.74 15.18
C VAL A 508 -29.68 -6.80 16.21
N GLY A 509 -30.92 -7.31 16.15
CA GLY A 509 -31.37 -8.33 17.11
C GLY A 509 -31.39 -7.88 18.58
N GLY A 510 -31.41 -6.57 18.84
CA GLY A 510 -31.33 -6.00 20.19
C GLY A 510 -29.90 -5.72 20.69
N GLU A 511 -28.88 -6.15 19.95
CA GLU A 511 -27.48 -5.89 20.27
C GLU A 511 -27.01 -4.56 19.67
N THR A 512 -26.28 -3.77 20.46
CA THR A 512 -25.71 -2.48 20.06
C THR A 512 -24.20 -2.56 19.83
N GLY A 513 -23.66 -1.64 19.01
CA GLY A 513 -22.22 -1.52 18.78
C GLY A 513 -21.65 -2.66 17.92
N LEU A 514 -22.46 -3.18 16.99
CA LEU A 514 -22.06 -4.24 16.07
C LEU A 514 -21.48 -3.66 14.78
N PHE A 515 -20.43 -4.29 14.27
CA PHE A 515 -19.79 -3.97 13.02
C PHE A 515 -19.85 -5.17 12.07
N ARG A 516 -20.16 -4.94 10.80
CA ARG A 516 -20.23 -5.96 9.74
C ARG A 516 -18.84 -6.50 9.45
N VAL A 517 -18.72 -7.82 9.33
CA VAL A 517 -17.50 -8.44 8.81
C VAL A 517 -17.41 -8.17 7.29
N PRO A 518 -16.33 -7.54 6.80
CA PRO A 518 -16.15 -7.25 5.38
C PRO A 518 -15.63 -8.47 4.61
N TYR A 519 -16.54 -9.33 4.16
CA TYR A 519 -16.17 -10.44 3.25
C TYR A 519 -15.91 -9.92 1.82
N TRP A 520 -14.90 -10.49 1.14
CA TRP A 520 -14.52 -10.18 -0.26
C TRP A 520 -15.43 -10.85 -1.31
N SER A 521 -16.54 -11.45 -0.90
CA SER A 521 -17.50 -12.14 -1.76
C SER A 521 -18.50 -11.16 -2.39
N GLY A 522 -19.33 -11.65 -3.33
CA GLY A 522 -20.49 -10.90 -3.83
C GLY A 522 -20.15 -9.64 -4.64
N GLY A 523 -18.93 -9.52 -5.16
CA GLY A 523 -18.46 -8.34 -5.89
C GLY A 523 -18.00 -7.19 -4.98
N MET A 524 -17.68 -7.49 -3.72
CA MET A 524 -17.14 -6.52 -2.76
C MET A 524 -15.61 -6.55 -2.79
N ASP A 525 -15.01 -5.70 -3.63
CA ASP A 525 -13.56 -5.60 -3.83
C ASP A 525 -12.92 -4.71 -2.75
N TRP A 526 -12.91 -5.13 -1.49
CA TRP A 526 -12.30 -4.35 -0.40
C TRP A 526 -10.80 -4.13 -0.59
N LEU A 527 -10.32 -2.94 -0.23
CA LEU A 527 -8.89 -2.71 -0.08
C LEU A 527 -8.36 -3.49 1.12
N SER A 528 -7.09 -3.88 1.06
CA SER A 528 -6.42 -4.65 2.09
C SER A 528 -5.84 -3.76 3.20
N GLY A 529 -5.48 -4.37 4.34
CA GLY A 529 -4.77 -3.69 5.43
C GLY A 529 -5.64 -2.73 6.24
N GLN A 530 -6.96 -2.87 6.16
CA GLN A 530 -7.91 -1.98 6.81
C GLN A 530 -8.28 -2.48 8.22
N TYR A 531 -8.56 -1.53 9.12
CA TYR A 531 -8.81 -1.85 10.53
C TYR A 531 -10.28 -2.14 10.79
N HIS A 532 -10.55 -3.16 11.59
CA HIS A 532 -11.89 -3.50 12.05
C HIS A 532 -12.35 -2.56 13.17
N GLN A 533 -11.43 -2.04 13.98
CA GLN A 533 -11.73 -1.02 14.97
C GLN A 533 -10.54 -0.10 15.18
N VAL A 534 -10.77 1.09 15.74
CA VAL A 534 -9.72 1.96 16.26
C VAL A 534 -9.92 2.12 17.76
N TRP A 535 -8.82 2.05 18.52
CA TRP A 535 -8.80 2.28 19.95
C TRP A 535 -7.90 3.48 20.26
N ASN A 536 -8.52 4.60 20.66
CA ASN A 536 -7.79 5.73 21.21
C ASN A 536 -7.45 5.47 22.68
N THR A 537 -6.19 5.18 22.97
CA THR A 537 -5.72 4.85 24.32
C THR A 537 -5.66 6.08 25.23
N THR A 538 -5.60 7.29 24.69
CA THR A 538 -5.60 8.55 25.47
C THR A 538 -6.91 8.80 26.21
N ASP A 539 -7.99 8.10 25.83
CA ASP A 539 -9.29 8.15 26.51
C ASP A 539 -9.35 7.24 27.76
N PHE A 540 -8.24 6.61 28.12
CA PHE A 540 -8.13 5.62 29.19
C PHE A 540 -6.96 5.99 30.10
N ALA A 541 -7.08 5.66 31.39
CA ALA A 541 -5.96 5.81 32.32
C ALA A 541 -4.88 4.78 32.00
N ASP A 542 -3.61 5.11 32.24
CA ASP A 542 -2.49 4.19 32.02
C ASP A 542 -2.64 2.91 32.86
N GLY A 543 -2.28 1.76 32.28
CA GLY A 543 -2.41 0.46 32.93
C GLY A 543 -2.68 -0.70 31.98
N LYS A 544 -3.05 -1.85 32.55
CA LYS A 544 -3.36 -3.07 31.80
C LYS A 544 -4.85 -3.19 31.51
N TYR A 545 -5.20 -3.48 30.26
CA TYR A 545 -6.56 -3.60 29.77
C TYR A 545 -6.71 -4.87 28.94
N MET A 546 -7.84 -5.55 29.06
CA MET A 546 -8.22 -6.65 28.20
C MET A 546 -9.14 -6.14 27.09
N LEU A 547 -8.72 -6.37 25.85
CA LEU A 547 -9.54 -6.27 24.65
C LEU A 547 -10.28 -7.60 24.45
N VAL A 548 -11.61 -7.54 24.40
CA VAL A 548 -12.50 -8.69 24.24
C VAL A 548 -13.16 -8.62 22.85
N VAL A 549 -13.04 -9.70 22.08
CA VAL A 549 -13.69 -9.87 20.77
C VAL A 549 -14.90 -10.80 20.91
N GLU A 550 -16.07 -10.31 20.52
CA GLU A 550 -17.33 -11.07 20.47
C GLU A 550 -17.82 -11.18 19.01
N LEU A 551 -18.47 -12.30 18.67
CA LEU A 551 -19.00 -12.57 17.34
C LEU A 551 -20.51 -12.81 17.34
N PHE A 552 -21.16 -12.43 16.24
CA PHE A 552 -22.60 -12.49 16.07
C PHE A 552 -22.95 -13.04 14.69
N GLY A 553 -23.97 -13.90 14.64
CA GLY A 553 -24.49 -14.45 13.39
C GLY A 553 -25.47 -13.50 12.69
N PRO A 554 -26.06 -13.95 11.56
CA PRO A 554 -27.11 -13.21 10.87
C PRO A 554 -28.27 -12.90 11.83
N GLY A 555 -28.74 -11.65 11.82
CA GLY A 555 -29.79 -11.18 12.73
C GLY A 555 -29.30 -10.72 14.11
N GLY A 556 -27.98 -10.69 14.36
CA GLY A 556 -27.39 -10.10 15.58
C GLY A 556 -27.37 -11.03 16.80
N ALA A 557 -27.64 -12.33 16.62
CA ALA A 557 -27.54 -13.28 17.72
C ALA A 557 -26.07 -13.61 18.04
N ARG A 558 -25.66 -13.49 19.31
CA ARG A 558 -24.31 -13.86 19.75
C ARG A 558 -24.03 -15.34 19.46
N ILE A 559 -22.84 -15.63 18.93
CA ILE A 559 -22.37 -16.98 18.63
C ILE A 559 -21.06 -17.27 19.38
N LYS A 560 -20.78 -18.56 19.60
CA LYS A 560 -19.57 -19.04 20.27
C LYS A 560 -18.97 -20.25 19.56
N PRO A 561 -17.66 -20.53 19.71
CA PRO A 561 -17.04 -21.76 19.24
C PRO A 561 -17.75 -23.01 19.80
N ASN A 562 -17.81 -24.10 19.03
CA ASN A 562 -18.34 -25.39 19.52
C ASN A 562 -17.58 -25.94 20.73
N GLY A 563 -16.30 -25.61 20.87
CA GLY A 563 -15.47 -26.03 22.00
C GLY A 563 -15.63 -25.17 23.26
N ALA A 564 -16.41 -24.09 23.22
CA ALA A 564 -16.60 -23.21 24.37
C ALA A 564 -17.50 -23.86 25.44
N PRO A 565 -17.25 -23.61 26.74
CA PRO A 565 -18.10 -24.10 27.84
C PRO A 565 -19.59 -23.85 27.61
N ALA A 566 -20.44 -24.79 28.07
CA ALA A 566 -21.88 -24.70 27.87
C ALA A 566 -22.49 -23.44 28.50
N GLY A 567 -21.96 -23.00 29.65
CA GLY A 567 -22.40 -21.80 30.37
C GLY A 567 -22.03 -20.47 29.70
N ASP A 568 -21.09 -20.48 28.74
CA ASP A 568 -20.69 -19.26 28.04
C ASP A 568 -21.84 -18.71 27.17
N PRO A 569 -21.98 -17.39 27.03
CA PRO A 569 -23.03 -16.77 26.23
C PRO A 569 -22.88 -17.07 24.72
N GLY A 570 -24.02 -17.19 24.04
CA GLY A 570 -24.10 -17.36 22.60
C GLY A 570 -24.39 -18.78 22.12
N THR A 571 -24.79 -18.89 20.86
CA THR A 571 -25.11 -20.17 20.21
C THR A 571 -23.86 -20.81 19.62
N ALA A 572 -23.62 -22.09 19.91
CA ALA A 572 -22.47 -22.83 19.40
C ALA A 572 -22.47 -22.93 17.86
N ARG A 573 -21.31 -22.66 17.25
CA ARG A 573 -21.06 -22.71 15.80
C ARG A 573 -19.68 -23.33 15.49
N PRO A 574 -19.49 -23.90 14.28
CA PRO A 574 -18.26 -24.62 13.91
C PRO A 574 -17.12 -23.67 13.51
N PHE A 575 -16.54 -23.00 14.51
CA PHE A 575 -15.34 -22.17 14.35
C PHE A 575 -14.49 -22.22 15.63
N GLN A 576 -13.29 -21.65 15.58
CA GLN A 576 -12.43 -21.42 16.74
C GLN A 576 -12.08 -19.94 16.87
N PHE A 577 -11.91 -19.46 18.10
CA PHE A 577 -11.05 -18.30 18.31
C PHE A 577 -9.60 -18.77 18.37
N ARG A 578 -8.69 -17.96 17.83
CA ARG A 578 -7.27 -18.24 17.89
C ARG A 578 -6.48 -17.02 18.35
N ARG A 579 -5.29 -17.30 18.88
CA ARG A 579 -4.25 -16.32 19.17
C ARG A 579 -2.91 -16.83 18.67
N TRP A 580 -1.99 -15.93 18.33
CA TRP A 580 -0.62 -16.34 18.07
C TRP A 580 0.09 -16.77 19.35
N THR A 581 0.92 -17.80 19.22
CA THR A 581 1.91 -18.23 20.23
C THR A 581 3.33 -18.08 19.72
N SER A 582 3.48 -17.94 18.40
CA SER A 582 4.70 -17.53 17.70
C SER A 582 4.31 -17.03 16.31
N GLN A 583 5.29 -16.56 15.53
CA GLN A 583 5.09 -16.04 14.17
C GLN A 583 4.35 -17.00 13.22
N THR A 584 4.46 -18.32 13.43
CA THR A 584 3.88 -19.32 12.53
C THR A 584 2.94 -20.30 13.23
N VAL A 585 2.64 -20.09 14.52
CA VAL A 585 1.85 -21.04 15.32
C VAL A 585 0.75 -20.29 16.05
N THR A 586 -0.48 -20.73 15.83
CA THR A 586 -1.66 -20.27 16.57
C THR A 586 -2.13 -21.32 17.57
N ALA A 587 -2.77 -20.87 18.65
CA ALA A 587 -3.42 -21.72 19.63
C ALA A 587 -4.92 -21.41 19.70
N ASN A 588 -5.72 -22.44 19.95
CA ASN A 588 -7.15 -22.32 20.18
C ASN A 588 -7.44 -21.57 21.49
N VAL A 589 -8.44 -20.71 21.45
CA VAL A 589 -9.02 -20.01 22.61
C VAL A 589 -10.44 -20.56 22.82
N PRO A 590 -10.63 -21.55 23.72
CA PRO A 590 -11.86 -22.33 23.79
C PRO A 590 -12.94 -21.66 24.66
N PHE A 591 -13.26 -20.39 24.42
CA PHE A 591 -14.24 -19.63 25.21
C PHE A 591 -15.25 -18.91 24.32
N GLY A 592 -16.33 -18.40 24.92
CA GLY A 592 -17.39 -17.64 24.24
C GLY A 592 -16.98 -16.24 23.76
N ASP A 593 -15.73 -15.85 23.98
CA ASP A 593 -15.07 -14.63 23.52
C ASP A 593 -13.56 -14.89 23.32
N CYS A 594 -12.84 -13.88 22.81
CA CYS A 594 -11.39 -13.91 22.67
C CYS A 594 -10.77 -12.66 23.30
N GLY A 595 -10.01 -12.86 24.37
CA GLY A 595 -9.35 -11.82 25.18
C GLY A 595 -7.88 -11.65 24.85
N HIS A 596 -7.43 -10.38 24.82
CA HIS A 596 -6.03 -9.99 24.63
C HIS A 596 -5.67 -8.87 25.61
N VAL A 597 -4.60 -9.01 26.39
CA VAL A 597 -4.17 -7.98 27.36
C VAL A 597 -3.22 -6.99 26.68
N PHE A 598 -3.45 -5.71 26.89
CA PHE A 598 -2.63 -4.59 26.44
C PHE A 598 -2.19 -3.79 27.65
N TRP A 599 -0.91 -3.42 27.72
CA TRP A 599 -0.45 -2.40 28.65
C TRP A 599 -0.36 -1.07 27.91
N ILE A 600 -1.31 -0.18 28.20
CA ILE A 600 -1.34 1.16 27.66
C ILE A 600 -0.60 2.12 28.58
N ASN A 601 0.19 3.01 28.00
CA ASN A 601 0.84 4.11 28.70
C ASN A 601 0.90 5.32 27.75
N ASN A 602 0.32 6.44 28.16
CA ASN A 602 0.35 7.72 27.43
C ASN A 602 1.12 8.79 28.20
N ARG A 603 2.01 8.36 29.11
CA ARG A 603 2.93 9.24 29.82
C ARG A 603 4.24 9.36 29.04
N PRO A 604 4.71 10.58 28.70
CA PRO A 604 6.02 10.75 28.08
C PRO A 604 7.17 10.37 29.01
N VAL A 605 8.35 10.12 28.43
CA VAL A 605 9.59 10.08 29.20
C VAL A 605 9.87 11.45 29.82
N ASN A 606 10.67 11.45 30.88
CA ASN A 606 11.06 12.64 31.59
C ASN A 606 12.57 12.86 31.47
N GLY A 607 12.98 14.11 31.39
CA GLY A 607 14.37 14.51 31.48
C GLY A 607 14.48 15.90 32.07
N ASP A 608 15.68 16.24 32.54
CA ASP A 608 15.99 17.57 33.07
C ASP A 608 17.50 17.83 32.97
N ILE A 609 17.92 19.03 32.56
CA ILE A 609 19.29 19.52 32.77
C ILE A 609 19.29 20.38 34.03
N VAL A 610 19.65 19.75 35.15
CA VAL A 610 19.49 20.33 36.49
C VAL A 610 20.59 21.34 36.82
N ASP A 611 21.84 21.01 36.50
CA ASP A 611 22.99 21.84 36.80
C ASP A 611 24.14 21.64 35.79
N LEU A 612 25.05 22.61 35.75
CA LEU A 612 26.34 22.43 35.09
C LEU A 612 27.44 22.43 36.14
N ARG A 613 28.40 21.52 35.97
CA ARG A 613 29.44 21.30 36.97
C ARG A 613 30.80 21.70 36.43
N ARG A 614 31.53 22.49 37.22
CA ARG A 614 32.94 22.80 36.97
C ARG A 614 33.79 22.02 37.95
N ASN A 615 34.65 21.12 37.46
CA ASN A 615 35.41 20.19 38.31
C ASN A 615 34.51 19.45 39.32
N GLY A 616 33.36 18.96 38.87
CA GLY A 616 32.34 18.29 39.69
C GLY A 616 31.57 19.20 40.66
N THR A 617 31.85 20.50 40.73
CA THR A 617 31.09 21.44 41.57
C THR A 617 29.86 21.95 40.81
N PRO A 618 28.63 21.66 41.24
CA PRO A 618 27.42 22.05 40.53
C PRO A 618 27.08 23.54 40.65
N SER A 619 26.47 24.06 39.59
CA SER A 619 25.91 25.40 39.51
C SER A 619 24.53 25.34 38.84
N THR A 620 23.52 25.89 39.51
CA THR A 620 22.14 26.02 39.02
C THR A 620 21.82 27.46 38.57
N ASP A 621 22.83 28.32 38.44
CA ASP A 621 22.63 29.71 38.02
C ASP A 621 22.07 29.77 36.59
N GLU A 622 21.17 30.73 36.32
CA GLU A 622 20.64 30.92 34.96
C GLU A 622 21.74 31.30 33.95
N CYS A 623 22.76 32.03 34.40
CA CYS A 623 23.87 32.52 33.59
C CYS A 623 25.16 31.76 33.88
N GLN A 624 25.50 30.82 33.00
CA GLN A 624 26.62 29.89 33.20
C GLN A 624 27.90 30.35 32.47
N PHE A 625 28.82 30.95 33.23
CA PHE A 625 30.15 31.36 32.75
C PHE A 625 31.24 30.64 33.54
N MET A 626 32.12 29.90 32.86
CA MET A 626 33.18 29.15 33.51
C MET A 626 34.53 29.51 32.91
N SER A 627 35.44 29.95 33.77
CA SER A 627 36.83 30.23 33.40
C SER A 627 37.78 29.32 34.18
N GLY A 628 38.86 28.88 33.53
CA GLY A 628 39.90 28.05 34.15
C GLY A 628 41.00 27.60 33.17
N PRO A 629 42.06 26.94 33.66
CA PRO A 629 43.08 26.34 32.80
C PRO A 629 42.48 25.24 31.92
N GLY A 630 43.21 24.83 30.87
CA GLY A 630 42.72 23.83 29.91
C GLY A 630 42.38 22.45 30.50
N THR A 631 42.89 22.12 31.69
CA THR A 631 42.59 20.91 32.47
C THR A 631 41.32 21.02 33.32
N THR A 632 40.64 22.17 33.28
CA THR A 632 39.34 22.33 33.95
C THR A 632 38.33 21.47 33.22
N THR A 633 37.54 20.72 33.99
CA THR A 633 36.49 19.84 33.45
C THR A 633 35.12 20.50 33.55
N VAL A 634 34.27 20.17 32.59
CA VAL A 634 32.83 20.42 32.62
C VAL A 634 32.09 19.09 32.56
N SER A 635 31.05 18.94 33.38
CA SER A 635 30.06 17.87 33.35
C SER A 635 28.66 18.48 33.53
N VAL A 636 27.63 17.68 33.31
CA VAL A 636 26.21 18.07 33.37
C VAL A 636 25.53 17.25 34.46
N GLY A 637 24.85 17.90 35.40
CA GLY A 637 23.91 17.23 36.29
C GLY A 637 22.57 17.08 35.58
N PHE A 638 22.10 15.86 35.36
CA PHE A 638 20.89 15.61 34.57
C PHE A 638 19.98 14.51 35.13
N ARG A 639 18.78 14.43 34.55
CA ARG A 639 17.81 13.35 34.74
C ARG A 639 17.36 12.84 33.38
N ALA A 640 17.11 11.53 33.28
CA ALA A 640 16.56 10.90 32.08
C ALA A 640 15.92 9.57 32.47
N PHE A 641 14.59 9.48 32.47
CA PHE A 641 13.90 8.29 32.98
C PHE A 641 12.46 8.18 32.48
N HIS A 642 11.83 7.03 32.71
CA HIS A 642 10.38 6.88 32.64
C HIS A 642 9.83 6.35 33.97
N TYR A 643 8.66 6.83 34.40
CA TYR A 643 8.09 6.49 35.71
C TYR A 643 7.50 5.08 35.80
N ASP A 644 7.14 4.51 34.66
CA ASP A 644 6.60 3.16 34.52
C ASP A 644 7.54 2.26 33.71
N GLY A 645 7.45 0.95 33.92
CA GLY A 645 8.13 -0.06 33.14
C GLY A 645 8.17 -1.42 33.83
N VAL A 646 9.04 -2.31 33.35
CA VAL A 646 9.18 -3.68 33.85
C VAL A 646 10.56 -3.83 34.50
N THR A 647 10.68 -3.87 35.82
CA THR A 647 11.97 -4.22 36.44
C THR A 647 12.18 -5.74 36.43
N THR A 648 12.83 -6.27 35.40
CA THR A 648 13.12 -7.70 35.27
C THR A 648 14.46 -8.08 35.92
N GLY A 649 14.52 -8.03 37.25
CA GLY A 649 15.68 -8.52 38.00
C GLY A 649 16.47 -7.50 38.83
N GLY A 650 15.81 -6.78 39.75
CA GLY A 650 16.23 -6.51 41.14
C GLY A 650 17.66 -6.02 41.47
N GLY A 651 18.52 -5.75 40.49
CA GLY A 651 19.87 -5.23 40.64
C GLY A 651 19.89 -3.71 40.47
N ALA A 652 20.89 -3.05 41.04
CA ALA A 652 21.06 -1.59 40.97
C ALA A 652 21.29 -1.03 39.54
N THR A 653 21.32 -1.89 38.52
CA THR A 653 21.52 -1.54 37.10
C THR A 653 20.36 -2.02 36.21
N ASP A 654 19.32 -2.64 36.78
CA ASP A 654 18.17 -3.14 36.03
C ASP A 654 17.15 -2.02 35.83
N THR A 655 17.07 -1.54 34.60
CA THR A 655 16.47 -0.23 34.22
C THR A 655 15.49 -0.38 33.07
N ASN A 656 14.72 -1.47 33.05
CA ASN A 656 13.72 -1.71 32.02
C ASN A 656 12.46 -0.82 32.23
N SER A 657 12.66 0.48 32.37
CA SER A 657 11.61 1.49 32.25
C SER A 657 11.12 1.57 30.80
N PHE A 658 10.03 2.31 30.56
CA PHE A 658 9.60 2.62 29.19
C PHE A 658 10.46 3.68 28.49
N MET A 659 11.62 4.04 29.04
CA MET A 659 12.66 4.78 28.35
C MET A 659 13.49 3.83 27.47
N ALA A 660 13.69 4.19 26.20
CA ALA A 660 14.54 3.44 25.28
C ALA A 660 16.03 3.79 25.49
N GLY A 661 16.31 5.05 25.83
CA GLY A 661 17.62 5.55 26.22
C GLY A 661 17.73 7.05 26.08
N TYR A 662 18.87 7.61 26.45
CA TYR A 662 19.13 9.05 26.39
C TYR A 662 20.47 9.35 25.73
N SER A 663 20.61 10.60 25.27
CA SER A 663 21.87 11.14 24.76
C SER A 663 22.05 12.58 25.23
N LEU A 664 23.26 12.87 25.71
CA LEU A 664 23.76 14.19 26.04
C LEU A 664 24.82 14.56 25.02
N THR A 665 24.62 15.68 24.34
CA THR A 665 25.52 16.18 23.32
C THR A 665 25.81 17.65 23.54
N TRP A 666 26.90 18.15 22.95
CA TRP A 666 27.25 19.56 22.98
C TRP A 666 27.48 20.10 21.57
N GLN A 667 27.26 21.39 21.39
CA GLN A 667 27.64 22.12 20.19
C GLN A 667 28.34 23.42 20.58
N ARG A 668 29.46 23.73 19.91
CA ARG A 668 30.21 24.97 20.11
C ARG A 668 29.72 26.07 19.19
N GLY A 669 29.21 27.16 19.76
CA GLY A 669 28.80 28.36 19.05
C GLY A 669 27.83 28.11 17.89
N LEU A 670 27.76 29.06 16.96
CA LEU A 670 26.93 28.93 15.76
C LEU A 670 27.67 28.13 14.69
N ASN A 671 27.14 26.95 14.32
CA ASN A 671 27.71 26.05 13.30
C ASN A 671 29.14 25.57 13.59
N GLY A 672 29.56 25.56 14.87
CA GLY A 672 30.84 24.97 15.25
C GLY A 672 30.76 23.46 15.45
N PRO A 673 31.86 22.83 15.91
CA PRO A 673 31.91 21.40 16.15
C PRO A 673 30.89 20.98 17.22
N SER A 674 30.45 19.73 17.15
CA SER A 674 29.61 19.08 18.14
C SER A 674 30.16 17.71 18.52
N GLY A 675 29.73 17.20 19.67
CA GLY A 675 30.17 15.91 20.16
C GLY A 675 29.23 15.34 21.22
N GLY A 676 29.41 14.05 21.53
CA GLY A 676 28.72 13.41 22.66
C GLY A 676 29.41 13.73 23.99
N ILE A 677 28.62 13.84 25.04
CA ILE A 677 29.06 13.80 26.44
C ILE A 677 28.81 12.39 26.97
N GLU A 678 27.56 11.93 26.85
CA GLU A 678 27.12 10.65 27.40
C GLU A 678 25.91 10.11 26.65
N ASN A 679 25.75 8.79 26.68
CA ASN A 679 24.52 8.12 26.30
C ASN A 679 24.33 6.89 27.19
N GLY A 680 23.08 6.45 27.32
CA GLY A 680 22.76 5.30 28.14
C GLY A 680 21.33 4.84 27.93
N THR A 681 21.03 3.63 28.38
CA THR A 681 19.68 3.04 28.36
C THR A 681 19.08 2.93 29.75
N ALA A 682 19.88 3.23 30.78
CA ALA A 682 19.49 3.16 32.17
C ALA A 682 18.86 4.47 32.65
N ASP A 683 17.78 4.39 33.42
CA ASP A 683 17.19 5.57 34.07
C ASP A 683 18.22 6.30 34.95
N GLN A 684 18.22 7.62 34.87
CA GLN A 684 19.14 8.51 35.57
C GLN A 684 18.36 9.54 36.39
N GLY A 685 18.71 9.68 37.66
CA GLY A 685 18.12 10.68 38.55
C GLY A 685 16.60 10.57 38.68
N GLU A 686 16.04 9.36 38.74
CA GLU A 686 14.60 9.13 38.93
C GLU A 686 14.09 9.80 40.23
N THR A 687 12.90 10.40 40.20
CA THR A 687 12.24 10.89 41.42
C THR A 687 11.14 9.94 41.85
N PRO A 688 11.17 9.36 43.06
CA PRO A 688 10.08 8.49 43.50
C PRO A 688 8.74 9.24 43.51
N LEU A 689 7.72 8.63 42.88
CA LEU A 689 6.36 9.17 42.70
C LEU A 689 5.64 9.50 44.02
N MET A 690 6.10 8.97 45.16
CA MET A 690 5.52 9.23 46.47
C MET A 690 6.61 9.31 47.55
N SER A 691 6.88 10.54 48.01
CA SER A 691 7.68 10.95 49.18
C SER A 691 9.15 11.33 48.91
N PRO A 692 9.65 12.43 49.54
CA PRO A 692 11.06 12.79 49.49
C PRO A 692 11.94 11.71 50.15
N PRO A 693 13.18 11.50 49.67
CA PRO A 693 13.99 12.45 48.90
C PRO A 693 13.96 12.24 47.38
N VAL A 694 13.95 13.37 46.64
CA VAL A 694 14.35 13.45 45.23
C VAL A 694 15.78 12.91 45.12
N LEU A 695 16.01 11.88 44.29
CA LEU A 695 17.39 11.41 44.04
C LEU A 695 18.21 12.57 43.45
N PRO A 696 19.50 12.71 43.82
CA PRO A 696 20.36 13.73 43.24
C PRO A 696 20.43 13.56 41.71
N PRO A 697 20.60 14.66 40.95
CA PRO A 697 20.84 14.56 39.51
C PRO A 697 22.13 13.76 39.25
N GLU A 698 22.07 12.91 38.22
CA GLU A 698 23.21 12.10 37.80
C GLU A 698 24.29 13.00 37.21
N GLU A 699 25.55 12.73 37.53
CA GLU A 699 26.67 13.43 36.89
C GLU A 699 27.03 12.78 35.57
N SER A 700 27.06 13.56 34.50
CA SER A 700 27.54 13.06 33.23
C SER A 700 29.05 12.79 33.22
N ASN A 701 29.53 12.08 32.20
CA ASN A 701 30.96 12.09 31.83
C ASN A 701 31.52 13.52 31.71
N THR A 702 32.80 13.67 32.05
CA THR A 702 33.49 14.97 32.06
C THR A 702 34.24 15.26 30.76
N LEU A 703 34.22 16.51 30.32
CA LEU A 703 35.02 17.02 29.19
C LEU A 703 35.96 18.13 29.63
N ASP A 704 37.20 18.13 29.11
CA ASP A 704 38.17 19.19 29.39
C ASP A 704 37.91 20.45 28.55
N PHE A 705 38.18 21.62 29.12
CA PHE A 705 38.10 22.90 28.41
C PHE A 705 38.99 22.92 27.17
N ALA A 706 40.18 22.31 27.24
CA ALA A 706 41.10 22.19 26.10
C ALA A 706 40.47 21.41 24.93
N THR A 707 39.69 20.37 25.22
CA THR A 707 38.99 19.57 24.20
C THR A 707 37.87 20.38 23.55
N LEU A 708 37.06 21.06 24.37
CA LEU A 708 35.92 21.84 23.88
C LEU A 708 36.34 23.10 23.11
N LEU A 709 37.43 23.77 23.51
CA LEU A 709 37.94 24.99 22.88
C LEU A 709 39.05 24.73 21.85
N GLY A 710 39.50 23.48 21.70
CA GLY A 710 40.55 23.08 20.77
C GLY A 710 40.17 23.23 19.29
N ALA A 711 41.14 23.02 18.40
CA ALA A 711 40.90 23.01 16.96
C ALA A 711 40.17 21.71 16.54
N PHE A 712 39.25 21.82 15.59
CA PHE A 712 38.61 20.68 14.91
C PHE A 712 38.86 20.79 13.40
N PRO A 713 40.04 20.34 12.92
CA PRO A 713 40.43 20.49 11.51
C PRO A 713 39.59 19.61 10.58
N PRO A 714 39.41 20.02 9.31
CA PRO A 714 40.03 21.19 8.67
C PRO A 714 39.24 22.50 8.84
N THR A 715 38.05 22.47 9.44
CA THR A 715 37.07 23.55 9.32
C THR A 715 37.01 24.51 10.52
N HIS A 716 37.55 24.15 11.68
CA HIS A 716 37.46 24.99 12.88
C HIS A 716 38.80 25.14 13.61
N ALA A 717 39.19 26.39 13.86
CA ALA A 717 40.38 26.73 14.65
C ALA A 717 40.14 26.54 16.16
N ALA A 718 41.22 26.64 16.95
CA ALA A 718 41.14 26.71 18.40
C ALA A 718 40.68 28.11 18.84
N HIS A 719 40.06 28.18 20.02
CA HIS A 719 39.55 29.41 20.61
C HIS A 719 40.01 29.54 22.07
N THR A 720 40.09 30.76 22.59
CA THR A 720 40.34 31.00 24.02
C THR A 720 39.04 31.18 24.82
N ARG A 721 37.92 31.43 24.14
CA ARG A 721 36.59 31.50 24.73
C ARG A 721 35.53 31.21 23.69
N CYS A 722 34.43 30.58 24.08
CA CYS A 722 33.28 30.33 23.21
C CYS A 722 32.03 30.03 24.04
N THR A 723 30.87 30.13 23.40
CA THR A 723 29.59 29.65 23.94
C THR A 723 29.34 28.23 23.47
N PHE A 724 28.60 27.47 24.26
CA PHE A 724 28.23 26.09 24.01
C PHE A 724 26.76 25.90 24.35
N SER A 725 26.09 25.05 23.57
CA SER A 725 24.83 24.45 23.97
C SER A 725 25.06 23.00 24.38
N VAL A 726 24.34 22.55 25.40
CA VAL A 726 24.18 21.14 25.74
C VAL A 726 22.77 20.74 25.34
N HIS A 727 22.62 19.60 24.71
CA HIS A 727 21.32 19.03 24.34
C HIS A 727 21.15 17.68 25.03
N LEU A 728 20.07 17.55 25.79
CA LEU A 728 19.58 16.28 26.31
C LEU A 728 18.42 15.81 25.44
N HIS A 729 18.50 14.58 24.96
CA HIS A 729 17.40 13.91 24.27
C HIS A 729 17.15 12.56 24.93
N VAL A 730 15.92 12.33 25.37
CA VAL A 730 15.46 11.10 26.01
C VAL A 730 14.42 10.45 25.09
N ASN A 731 14.70 9.23 24.66
CA ASN A 731 13.90 8.44 23.73
C ASN A 731 12.92 7.56 24.50
N ALA A 732 11.67 7.50 24.04
CA ALA A 732 10.62 6.65 24.57
C ALA A 732 10.53 5.30 23.84
N LYS A 733 10.07 4.25 24.54
CA LYS A 733 9.73 2.96 23.92
C LYS A 733 8.32 2.94 23.30
N HIS A 734 7.49 3.95 23.57
CA HIS A 734 6.06 3.98 23.22
C HIS A 734 5.79 3.69 21.75
N HIS A 735 4.83 2.79 21.52
CA HIS A 735 4.55 2.24 20.21
C HIS A 735 3.05 2.23 19.92
N ASN A 736 2.66 2.44 18.65
CA ASN A 736 1.27 2.33 18.19
C ASN A 736 1.03 1.12 17.27
N GLY A 737 2.03 0.24 17.16
CA GLY A 737 2.05 -0.91 16.26
C GLY A 737 2.59 -0.60 14.87
N GLY A 738 2.73 0.67 14.49
CA GLY A 738 3.33 1.09 13.22
C GLY A 738 4.80 1.52 13.33
N GLY A 739 5.18 2.09 14.47
CA GLY A 739 6.53 2.54 14.80
C GLY A 739 6.59 3.17 16.18
N PHE A 740 7.80 3.57 16.60
CA PHE A 740 8.02 4.43 17.76
C PHE A 740 7.32 5.78 17.57
N ILE A 741 6.96 6.40 18.68
CA ILE A 741 6.22 7.65 18.69
C ILE A 741 7.07 8.74 19.35
N ASP A 742 7.79 9.50 18.53
CA ASP A 742 8.70 10.58 18.96
C ASP A 742 8.01 11.66 19.82
N ALA A 743 6.67 11.77 19.75
CA ALA A 743 5.91 12.71 20.58
C ALA A 743 5.97 12.40 22.08
N TYR A 744 6.40 11.20 22.46
CA TYR A 744 6.64 10.82 23.86
C TYR A 744 8.09 11.03 24.29
N ASP A 745 8.99 11.43 23.39
CA ASP A 745 10.37 11.78 23.70
C ASP A 745 10.45 13.11 24.46
N TYR A 746 11.55 13.27 25.21
CA TYR A 746 11.87 14.52 25.89
C TYR A 746 13.13 15.15 25.29
N ASN A 747 13.10 16.47 25.14
CA ASN A 747 14.20 17.25 24.59
C ASN A 747 14.43 18.49 25.44
N GLU A 748 15.68 18.75 25.80
CA GLU A 748 16.06 19.95 26.53
C GLU A 748 17.39 20.50 26.05
N THR A 749 17.57 21.81 26.22
CA THR A 749 18.81 22.49 25.85
C THR A 749 19.19 23.49 26.92
N ALA A 750 20.43 23.40 27.38
CA ALA A 750 21.08 24.40 28.24
C ALA A 750 22.22 25.08 27.48
N SER A 751 22.69 26.22 27.97
CA SER A 751 23.79 26.97 27.36
C SER A 751 24.77 27.47 28.40
N PHE A 752 26.05 27.51 28.03
CA PHE A 752 27.12 27.99 28.89
C PHE A 752 28.26 28.60 28.06
N ALA A 753 29.12 29.35 28.71
CA ALA A 753 30.31 29.92 28.09
C ALA A 753 31.57 29.46 28.83
N LEU A 754 32.59 29.11 28.06
CA LEU A 754 33.90 28.72 28.56
C LEU A 754 34.96 29.75 28.20
N GLU A 755 35.92 29.95 29.09
CA GLU A 755 37.11 30.78 28.87
C GLU A 755 38.37 30.10 29.45
N LEU A 756 39.43 30.04 28.64
CA LEU A 756 40.74 29.61 29.09
C LEU A 756 41.45 30.76 29.83
N THR A 757 41.82 30.52 31.08
CA THR A 757 42.72 31.39 31.81
C THR A 757 44.16 30.90 31.67
N PRO A 758 45.16 31.79 31.65
CA PRO A 758 46.55 31.39 31.77
C PRO A 758 46.74 30.53 33.02
N SER A 759 47.47 29.42 32.87
CA SER A 759 47.87 28.55 33.99
C SER A 759 48.72 29.28 35.01
#